data_AF-A0A9E6DQQ1-F1
#
_entry.id   AF-A0A9E6DQQ1-F1
#
_cell.length_a   1.000
_cell.length_b   1.000
_cell.length_c   1.000
_cell.angle_alpha   90.00
_cell.angle_beta   90.00
_cell.angle_gamma   90.00
#
_symmetry.space_group_name_H-M   'P 1'
#
loop_
_entity.id
_entity.type
_entity.pdbx_description
1 polymer ?
#
loop_
_entity_poly.entity_id
_entity_poly.type
_entity_poly.pdbx_seq_one_letter_code
_entity_poly.pdbx_strand_id
1 'polypeptide(L)'
;MKSFINLARPSIASALILALLCPNVSVAHSVGQVQTAKRIARATQVFLDPQGNPVGDGGTSGSDTTARQGDILTFVLQFTPVPNGASRGAGGYITEYVPANTEVVGVRIIDALGNTIKPQRGPQMNEGWGPRARHDEYDALGLLQGSMAQLYADTGIFYSTQASTLRVPNDQFITIYNGIEMAPKEPSGSKALKELLGIADPDTMPAYAHTQWDYEHTIAYGYKNAFTGRVNLDGQGNTPFGFGSAVAGPQTHYSYETRFDPECSDGLNNDVGSDGADGIDYPNDPGCASALDNSEADADASSAPEGPWQRIKYFGSEIGQGTDTDCLNCLAPDFVRGGIPTELGWSLSADNPLPANTNAVRFAVGELIVGKEYFAEISLRVVNLPLDPFMGRDVNCAEVFGGDAAQPQKGQDNTWRYFVPSPACVQLNLVFALEVDKLTALQDDILTYTIRGKNLSTEIQTGVTVTDYYIVGDVEYCPNAACGGAATTNSVVLGPAPDFSTPGEISWPGVSLAPGEEYVYQWTMTVTGDKKSTINRATYRSDSLRAASAGADAGAGNDDGFSVVSLTNIEALAILDHVATVTPSNTTSGSTVQYSVTLTNTGTGVADVTKNPFINILLPPGFSYCPPADCMQPTVNNTGVGDPAIDGQLLTFTDGLVDIAEGGGTLVLVFEVTLDGNGDASGVSDGRYTIDIQSEFNDPGVNKLFENQTFELAPLIVGVTQSDIPTLDGPIMSGTTSVSGHTTEGQGALITVYVDGNAVATVVAGTNGDFTATVPTLYAGQRVTASAVASGEIESDKLSPEVIVASPESTGGDGGTATRPQCSDNLDNDEDGLFDYPEDPSCSSYLYDDESGLPACRDLLDNDGDGKFDWPEDPGCLGADDPSELTLPACANGVDDDNDGQRDYPNDPGCSSALDNDESATVGGSGGGLDGGAGSIDASVGSGGTNGGGASQGPSATNDGSAPNLGGLDSSAGTSTTSNSASSGDSSSCACRVGATPTPGSRSGGLGALVALGLTLTRRRRRGSPQREA
;
A
#
# COMPACT_ATOMS: atom_id res chain seq x y z
N MET A 1 -26.26 13.18 73.24
CA MET A 1 -25.83 12.38 74.43
C MET A 1 -24.92 11.24 73.93
N LYS A 2 -24.34 10.46 74.86
CA LYS A 2 -23.61 9.18 74.70
C LYS A 2 -24.00 8.29 73.49
N SER A 3 -23.17 7.41 72.90
CA SER A 3 -21.72 7.11 73.01
C SER A 3 -21.32 5.93 72.06
N PHE A 4 -20.03 5.83 71.67
CA PHE A 4 -19.34 4.66 71.05
C PHE A 4 -19.84 4.23 69.63
N ILE A 5 -19.14 3.43 68.80
CA ILE A 5 -18.08 2.39 68.98
C ILE A 5 -16.90 2.52 67.98
N ASN A 6 -15.75 1.91 68.34
CA ASN A 6 -14.50 1.52 67.63
C ASN A 6 -14.64 1.19 66.10
N LEU A 7 -13.58 1.20 65.26
CA LEU A 7 -12.32 0.41 65.34
C LEU A 7 -11.03 1.09 64.83
N ALA A 8 -9.90 0.37 64.93
CA ALA A 8 -8.52 0.88 64.89
C ALA A 8 -7.80 0.79 63.52
N ARG A 9 -6.70 1.56 63.37
CA ARG A 9 -5.66 1.36 62.35
C ARG A 9 -4.58 0.38 62.82
N PRO A 10 -4.08 -0.49 61.93
CA PRO A 10 -2.65 -0.53 61.58
C PRO A 10 -2.45 -0.69 60.04
N SER A 11 -1.27 -0.58 59.42
CA SER A 11 0.03 0.03 59.77
C SER A 11 0.83 0.25 58.47
N ILE A 12 1.72 1.24 58.43
CA ILE A 12 2.52 1.57 57.22
C ILE A 12 3.63 0.52 57.01
N ALA A 13 3.52 -0.35 56.00
CA ALA A 13 4.51 -1.41 55.74
C ALA A 13 4.61 -1.93 54.28
N SER A 14 3.99 -1.29 53.27
CA SER A 14 3.92 -1.82 51.88
C SER A 14 4.21 -0.79 50.79
N ALA A 15 5.03 0.23 51.06
CA ALA A 15 5.29 1.37 50.15
C ALA A 15 6.64 1.31 49.42
N LEU A 16 7.27 0.13 49.35
CA LEU A 16 8.51 -0.15 48.63
C LEU A 16 8.42 -1.60 48.11
N ILE A 17 9.06 -1.89 46.97
CA ILE A 17 8.89 -3.15 46.20
C ILE A 17 7.52 -3.24 45.48
N LEU A 18 7.15 -2.17 44.76
CA LEU A 18 6.29 -2.26 43.55
C LEU A 18 6.58 -1.11 42.57
N ALA A 19 7.87 -0.92 42.27
CA ALA A 19 8.37 0.16 41.39
C ALA A 19 9.63 -0.30 40.61
N LEU A 20 9.69 -1.59 40.28
CA LEU A 20 10.85 -2.26 39.66
C LEU A 20 10.43 -3.38 38.69
N LEU A 21 9.18 -3.33 38.21
CA LEU A 21 8.60 -4.17 37.16
C LEU A 21 7.86 -3.27 36.16
N CYS A 22 8.59 -2.30 35.62
CA CYS A 22 8.14 -1.45 34.52
C CYS A 22 9.11 -1.68 33.35
N PRO A 23 8.71 -2.40 32.29
CA PRO A 23 9.53 -2.62 31.11
C PRO A 23 9.59 -1.37 30.22
N ASN A 24 10.14 -0.28 30.77
CA ASN A 24 10.50 0.90 29.99
C ASN A 24 11.83 0.63 29.23
N VAL A 25 11.77 -0.04 28.07
CA VAL A 25 12.50 0.39 26.85
C VAL A 25 11.82 -0.17 25.58
N SER A 26 11.07 0.68 24.88
CA SER A 26 11.06 0.73 23.41
C SER A 26 10.62 2.14 22.99
N VAL A 27 11.57 3.08 23.05
CA VAL A 27 11.32 4.47 22.59
C VAL A 27 11.69 4.55 21.12
N ALA A 28 10.73 4.14 20.29
CA ALA A 28 10.79 4.30 18.85
C ALA A 28 10.10 5.61 18.41
N HIS A 29 10.58 6.14 17.28
CA HIS A 29 10.22 7.45 16.76
C HIS A 29 10.04 7.44 15.24
N SER A 30 9.94 6.28 14.59
CA SER A 30 9.92 6.20 13.12
C SER A 30 8.59 5.65 12.58
N VAL A 31 8.36 5.77 11.28
CA VAL A 31 7.25 5.08 10.62
C VAL A 31 7.81 4.11 9.59
N GLY A 32 7.57 2.83 9.81
CA GLY A 32 7.89 1.79 8.85
C GLY A 32 6.93 1.82 7.67
N GLN A 33 7.27 1.11 6.60
CA GLN A 33 6.35 0.83 5.50
C GLN A 33 6.41 -0.65 5.17
N VAL A 34 5.27 -1.19 4.77
CA VAL A 34 5.16 -2.54 4.23
C VAL A 34 4.53 -2.44 2.86
N GLN A 35 5.21 -2.94 1.83
CA GLN A 35 4.61 -3.03 0.49
C GLN A 35 3.61 -4.18 0.50
N THR A 36 2.33 -3.84 0.65
CA THR A 36 1.24 -4.81 0.70
C THR A 36 0.97 -5.42 -0.67
N ALA A 37 0.99 -4.60 -1.73
CA ALA A 37 0.88 -5.12 -3.10
C ALA A 37 1.84 -4.50 -4.10
N LYS A 38 2.17 -5.33 -5.10
CA LYS A 38 2.47 -4.91 -6.46
C LYS A 38 1.54 -5.70 -7.37
N ARG A 39 0.64 -5.01 -8.07
CA ARG A 39 -0.41 -5.63 -8.90
C ARG A 39 -0.39 -5.07 -10.32
N ILE A 40 -0.81 -5.89 -11.27
CA ILE A 40 -1.10 -5.46 -12.64
C ILE A 40 -2.34 -4.57 -12.57
N ALA A 41 -2.33 -3.41 -13.23
CA ALA A 41 -3.51 -2.53 -13.27
C ALA A 41 -4.66 -3.20 -14.02
N ARG A 42 -5.90 -2.90 -13.64
CA ARG A 42 -7.10 -3.59 -14.12
C ARG A 42 -7.22 -3.62 -15.66
N ALA A 43 -6.98 -2.49 -16.33
CA ALA A 43 -6.94 -2.42 -17.80
C ALA A 43 -5.87 -3.34 -18.44
N THR A 44 -4.74 -3.56 -17.76
CA THR A 44 -3.69 -4.49 -18.22
C THR A 44 -4.02 -5.95 -17.86
N GLN A 45 -4.75 -6.21 -16.77
CA GLN A 45 -5.28 -7.57 -16.50
C GLN A 45 -6.27 -7.99 -17.58
N VAL A 46 -7.22 -7.10 -17.92
CA VAL A 46 -8.18 -7.27 -19.02
C VAL A 46 -7.47 -7.53 -20.35
N PHE A 47 -6.46 -6.72 -20.69
CA PHE A 47 -5.69 -6.88 -21.93
C PHE A 47 -4.94 -8.22 -22.02
N LEU A 48 -4.56 -8.81 -20.89
CA LEU A 48 -3.87 -10.10 -20.83
C LEU A 48 -4.80 -11.30 -20.59
N ASP A 49 -6.10 -11.09 -20.36
CA ASP A 49 -7.03 -12.14 -19.96
C ASP A 49 -7.33 -13.13 -21.10
N PRO A 50 -7.01 -14.44 -20.96
CA PRO A 50 -7.34 -15.45 -21.95
C PRO A 50 -8.84 -15.62 -22.24
N GLN A 51 -9.74 -15.11 -21.39
CA GLN A 51 -11.19 -15.20 -21.56
C GLN A 51 -11.86 -13.87 -21.96
N GLY A 52 -11.20 -12.72 -21.76
CA GLY A 52 -11.75 -11.39 -22.03
C GLY A 52 -11.94 -11.04 -23.51
N ASN A 53 -11.33 -11.80 -24.43
CA ASN A 53 -11.41 -11.58 -25.89
C ASN A 53 -11.91 -12.85 -26.63
N PRO A 54 -13.19 -13.26 -26.46
CA PRO A 54 -13.73 -14.49 -27.01
C PRO A 54 -14.07 -14.34 -28.50
N VAL A 55 -13.21 -14.87 -29.38
CA VAL A 55 -13.42 -14.79 -30.84
C VAL A 55 -14.71 -15.53 -31.26
N GLY A 56 -15.59 -14.82 -31.97
CA GLY A 56 -16.96 -15.24 -32.27
C GLY A 56 -17.14 -16.35 -33.31
N ASP A 57 -16.07 -16.99 -33.81
CA ASP A 57 -16.15 -18.11 -34.75
C ASP A 57 -15.54 -19.41 -34.20
N GLY A 58 -16.33 -20.48 -34.24
CA GLY A 58 -16.01 -21.78 -33.61
C GLY A 58 -14.96 -22.59 -34.38
N GLY A 59 -13.75 -22.08 -34.54
CA GLY A 59 -12.65 -22.76 -35.23
C GLY A 59 -11.27 -22.15 -34.99
N THR A 60 -10.39 -22.93 -34.37
CA THR A 60 -9.01 -22.58 -33.95
C THR A 60 -8.91 -21.56 -32.81
N SER A 61 -7.97 -21.81 -31.88
CA SER A 61 -7.72 -20.98 -30.70
C SER A 61 -7.38 -19.53 -31.07
N GLY A 62 -7.90 -18.58 -30.28
CA GLY A 62 -7.57 -17.16 -30.46
C GLY A 62 -6.06 -16.91 -30.33
N SER A 63 -5.54 -16.10 -31.25
CA SER A 63 -4.30 -15.36 -31.03
C SER A 63 -4.70 -13.93 -30.64
N ASP A 64 -4.31 -13.39 -29.50
CA ASP A 64 -3.10 -13.70 -28.73
C ASP A 64 -3.28 -13.21 -27.30
N THR A 65 -2.87 -14.03 -26.33
CA THR A 65 -3.11 -13.82 -24.90
C THR A 65 -1.79 -13.75 -24.15
N THR A 66 -0.81 -13.10 -24.80
CA THR A 66 0.50 -12.73 -24.27
C THR A 66 0.81 -11.28 -24.60
N ALA A 67 1.61 -10.62 -23.75
CA ALA A 67 2.14 -9.30 -24.07
C ALA A 67 3.02 -9.34 -25.33
N ARG A 68 3.18 -8.19 -25.99
CA ARG A 68 3.91 -8.03 -27.25
C ARG A 68 4.79 -6.79 -27.21
N GLN A 69 5.85 -6.80 -28.03
CA GLN A 69 6.65 -5.61 -28.30
C GLN A 69 5.76 -4.47 -28.82
N GLY A 70 5.73 -3.36 -28.10
CA GLY A 70 4.92 -2.17 -28.38
C GLY A 70 3.74 -1.95 -27.43
N ASP A 71 3.28 -2.99 -26.72
CA ASP A 71 2.19 -2.88 -25.74
C ASP A 71 2.61 -2.03 -24.54
N ILE A 72 1.65 -1.36 -23.89
CA ILE A 72 1.87 -0.61 -22.66
C ILE A 72 1.18 -1.35 -21.51
N LEU A 73 1.99 -1.77 -20.54
CA LEU A 73 1.57 -2.53 -19.37
C LEU A 73 1.68 -1.64 -18.14
N THR A 74 0.59 -1.52 -17.38
CA THR A 74 0.49 -0.63 -16.24
C THR A 74 0.46 -1.42 -14.95
N PHE A 75 1.20 -0.96 -13.94
CA PHE A 75 1.37 -1.62 -12.65
C PHE A 75 1.07 -0.64 -11.52
N VAL A 76 0.31 -1.11 -10.52
CA VAL A 76 0.01 -0.36 -9.29
C VAL A 76 0.82 -0.94 -8.14
N LEU A 77 1.49 -0.06 -7.42
CA LEU A 77 2.22 -0.32 -6.20
C LEU A 77 1.41 0.25 -5.02
N GLN A 78 1.34 -0.49 -3.93
CA GLN A 78 0.53 -0.17 -2.76
C GLN A 78 1.34 -0.45 -1.50
N PHE A 79 1.34 0.49 -0.56
CA PHE A 79 1.96 0.28 0.74
C PHE A 79 1.17 0.93 1.88
N THR A 80 1.35 0.35 3.07
CA THR A 80 0.77 0.81 4.32
C THR A 80 1.88 1.29 5.26
N PRO A 81 1.84 2.52 5.80
CA PRO A 81 2.76 2.97 6.85
C PRO A 81 2.38 2.36 8.20
N VAL A 82 3.37 2.01 9.02
CA VAL A 82 3.22 1.16 10.22
C VAL A 82 3.88 1.81 11.45
N PRO A 83 3.25 1.82 12.65
CA PRO A 83 3.66 2.72 13.73
C PRO A 83 4.81 2.15 14.57
N ASN A 84 6.04 2.53 14.25
CA ASN A 84 7.19 2.25 15.10
C ASN A 84 7.33 3.33 16.20
N GLY A 85 6.33 3.36 17.08
CA GLY A 85 6.17 4.34 18.15
C GLY A 85 5.69 5.73 17.68
N ALA A 86 5.46 5.93 16.38
CA ALA A 86 5.01 7.17 15.75
C ALA A 86 3.84 6.86 14.80
N SER A 87 2.84 7.74 14.70
CA SER A 87 1.76 7.63 13.69
C SER A 87 1.92 8.60 12.50
N ARG A 88 2.98 9.41 12.47
CA ARG A 88 3.42 10.18 11.29
C ARG A 88 4.91 10.05 11.00
N GLY A 89 5.23 9.86 9.72
CA GLY A 89 6.58 9.67 9.19
C GLY A 89 7.03 10.82 8.29
N ALA A 90 8.33 11.13 8.32
CA ALA A 90 8.91 12.28 7.64
C ALA A 90 9.06 12.12 6.12
N GLY A 91 9.13 10.88 5.61
CA GLY A 91 9.26 10.62 4.18
C GLY A 91 8.88 9.19 3.81
N GLY A 92 8.08 9.07 2.76
CA GLY A 92 7.79 7.80 2.08
C GLY A 92 8.49 7.68 0.74
N TYR A 93 9.11 6.52 0.50
CA TYR A 93 9.86 6.23 -0.72
C TYR A 93 9.48 4.87 -1.28
N ILE A 94 9.01 4.85 -2.54
CA ILE A 94 8.82 3.64 -3.35
C ILE A 94 9.95 3.60 -4.38
N THR A 95 10.61 2.46 -4.56
CA THR A 95 11.61 2.23 -5.62
C THR A 95 11.14 1.13 -6.55
N GLU A 96 10.91 1.49 -7.80
CA GLU A 96 10.46 0.65 -8.90
C GLU A 96 11.67 0.18 -9.72
N TYR A 97 11.81 -1.13 -9.92
CA TYR A 97 12.92 -1.72 -10.67
C TYR A 97 12.53 -2.01 -12.11
N VAL A 98 12.96 -1.14 -13.01
CA VAL A 98 12.61 -1.15 -14.44
C VAL A 98 13.21 -2.40 -15.11
N PRO A 99 12.40 -3.32 -15.66
CA PRO A 99 12.90 -4.51 -16.34
C PRO A 99 13.65 -4.14 -17.63
N ALA A 100 14.79 -4.78 -17.90
CA ALA A 100 15.70 -4.35 -18.97
C ALA A 100 15.17 -4.52 -20.41
N ASN A 101 13.99 -5.13 -20.60
CA ASN A 101 13.27 -5.17 -21.88
C ASN A 101 12.00 -4.29 -21.89
N THR A 102 11.91 -3.24 -21.06
CA THR A 102 10.86 -2.21 -21.15
C THR A 102 11.43 -0.79 -21.25
N GLU A 103 10.58 0.17 -21.59
CA GLU A 103 10.83 1.60 -21.44
C GLU A 103 9.68 2.25 -20.65
N VAL A 104 10.00 3.21 -19.78
CA VAL A 104 8.99 3.90 -18.96
C VAL A 104 8.32 4.99 -19.80
N VAL A 105 6.99 4.94 -19.93
CA VAL A 105 6.18 5.88 -20.74
C VAL A 105 5.25 6.77 -19.90
N GLY A 106 4.98 6.41 -18.65
CA GLY A 106 4.19 7.22 -17.71
C GLY A 106 4.37 6.77 -16.26
N VAL A 107 4.15 7.68 -15.32
CA VAL A 107 4.20 7.45 -13.86
C VAL A 107 3.14 8.32 -13.16
N ARG A 108 2.54 7.83 -12.09
CA ARG A 108 1.58 8.58 -11.25
C ARG A 108 1.76 8.29 -9.76
N ILE A 109 1.39 9.24 -8.92
CA ILE A 109 0.97 9.01 -7.54
C ILE A 109 -0.56 9.06 -7.56
N ILE A 110 -1.23 8.07 -7.00
CA ILE A 110 -2.70 7.95 -7.08
C ILE A 110 -3.34 7.78 -5.71
N ASP A 111 -4.64 8.10 -5.62
CA ASP A 111 -5.46 7.70 -4.47
C ASP A 111 -6.00 6.26 -4.63
N ALA A 112 -6.80 5.79 -3.67
CA ALA A 112 -7.40 4.45 -3.73
C ALA A 112 -8.40 4.25 -4.88
N LEU A 113 -8.93 5.33 -5.46
CA LEU A 113 -9.84 5.34 -6.61
C LEU A 113 -9.08 5.43 -7.96
N GLY A 114 -7.75 5.59 -7.91
CA GLY A 114 -6.91 5.75 -9.09
C GLY A 114 -6.90 7.16 -9.70
N ASN A 115 -7.39 8.17 -8.98
CA ASN A 115 -7.26 9.57 -9.41
C ASN A 115 -5.81 10.04 -9.27
N THR A 116 -5.37 10.94 -10.15
CA THR A 116 -3.98 11.42 -10.10
C THR A 116 -3.83 12.51 -9.03
N ILE A 117 -2.98 12.28 -8.02
CA ILE A 117 -2.79 13.20 -6.89
C ILE A 117 -1.39 13.81 -6.84
N LYS A 118 -1.29 14.97 -6.17
CA LYS A 118 0.00 15.58 -5.77
C LYS A 118 0.70 14.63 -4.76
N PRO A 119 2.05 14.60 -4.68
CA PRO A 119 2.71 14.08 -3.48
C PRO A 119 2.26 14.87 -2.24
N GLN A 120 2.35 14.27 -1.05
CA GLN A 120 2.22 15.05 0.19
C GLN A 120 3.41 16.00 0.32
N ARG A 121 3.20 17.13 0.98
CA ARG A 121 4.25 18.13 1.19
C ARG A 121 5.31 17.63 2.17
N GLY A 122 6.54 18.13 2.05
CA GLY A 122 7.60 17.79 3.02
C GLY A 122 7.18 18.16 4.46
N PRO A 123 7.39 17.30 5.48
CA PRO A 123 6.88 17.46 6.85
C PRO A 123 7.38 18.72 7.56
N GLN A 124 6.67 19.17 8.61
CA GLN A 124 7.29 20.10 9.56
C GLN A 124 8.35 19.37 10.40
N MET A 125 9.58 19.90 10.40
CA MET A 125 10.72 19.39 11.16
C MET A 125 11.56 20.54 11.72
N ASN A 126 12.44 20.25 12.69
CA ASN A 126 13.22 21.28 13.38
C ASN A 126 14.28 21.87 12.47
N GLU A 127 14.33 23.21 12.38
CA GLU A 127 15.46 23.92 11.78
C GLU A 127 16.48 24.26 12.86
N GLY A 128 17.48 23.40 12.98
CA GLY A 128 18.51 23.53 13.98
C GLY A 128 19.54 22.43 13.85
N TRP A 129 20.80 22.81 13.99
CA TRP A 129 21.94 21.90 13.88
C TRP A 129 21.83 20.72 14.84
N GLY A 130 21.67 19.48 14.37
CA GLY A 130 21.83 18.25 15.17
C GLY A 130 20.57 17.72 15.88
N PRO A 131 20.67 16.61 16.66
CA PRO A 131 19.51 15.88 17.18
C PRO A 131 18.73 16.69 18.22
N ARG A 132 17.58 17.24 17.80
CA ARG A 132 16.79 18.29 18.48
C ARG A 132 17.59 19.59 18.70
N ALA A 133 18.27 20.09 17.66
CA ALA A 133 19.21 21.21 17.72
C ALA A 133 20.34 21.04 18.76
N ARG A 134 21.33 20.19 18.46
CA ARG A 134 22.64 20.13 19.11
C ARG A 134 23.80 20.40 18.12
N HIS A 135 24.25 21.65 18.07
CA HIS A 135 25.37 22.09 17.23
C HIS A 135 26.69 21.35 17.50
N ASP A 136 27.39 21.03 16.42
CA ASP A 136 28.75 21.52 16.19
C ASP A 136 28.82 22.09 14.75
N GLU A 137 29.24 23.36 14.59
CA GLU A 137 30.00 23.94 13.47
C GLU A 137 29.98 23.28 12.07
N TYR A 138 30.48 22.06 12.06
CA TYR A 138 30.74 21.15 10.95
C TYR A 138 30.76 19.73 11.56
N ASP A 139 30.58 18.68 10.76
CA ASP A 139 30.73 17.29 11.21
C ASP A 139 32.19 16.93 11.57
N ALA A 140 32.45 15.66 11.89
CA ALA A 140 33.80 15.20 12.23
C ALA A 140 34.80 15.24 11.06
N LEU A 141 34.35 15.43 9.81
CA LEU A 141 35.16 15.60 8.61
C LEU A 141 35.39 17.07 8.23
N GLY A 142 34.53 17.99 8.71
CA GLY A 142 34.54 19.39 8.31
C GLY A 142 33.46 19.77 7.28
N LEU A 143 32.43 18.94 7.10
CA LEU A 143 31.25 19.26 6.28
C LEU A 143 30.17 19.99 7.10
N LEU A 144 29.51 20.98 6.51
CA LEU A 144 28.37 21.65 7.15
C LEU A 144 27.27 20.61 7.46
N GLN A 145 26.60 20.67 8.62
CA GLN A 145 25.41 19.84 8.84
C GLN A 145 24.24 20.37 8.00
N GLY A 146 23.39 19.47 7.52
CA GLY A 146 22.20 19.84 6.76
C GLY A 146 21.03 20.34 7.64
N SER A 147 19.97 20.80 6.98
CA SER A 147 18.64 20.96 7.58
C SER A 147 17.83 19.65 7.50
N MET A 148 17.03 19.35 8.53
CA MET A 148 16.20 18.14 8.52
C MET A 148 14.93 18.33 7.67
N ALA A 149 14.28 19.50 7.73
CA ALA A 149 13.12 19.77 6.90
C ALA A 149 13.49 19.85 5.41
N GLN A 150 14.73 20.26 5.09
CA GLN A 150 15.28 20.27 3.73
C GLN A 150 15.66 18.86 3.23
N LEU A 151 16.09 17.93 4.10
CA LEU A 151 16.40 16.54 3.73
C LEU A 151 15.18 15.82 3.10
N TYR A 152 14.00 16.11 3.66
CA TYR A 152 12.70 15.55 3.26
C TYR A 152 11.86 16.51 2.38
N ALA A 153 12.44 17.63 1.91
CA ALA A 153 11.74 18.63 1.08
C ALA A 153 11.60 18.25 -0.39
N ASP A 154 12.45 17.36 -0.90
CA ASP A 154 12.43 16.91 -2.29
C ASP A 154 11.37 15.81 -2.48
N THR A 155 10.16 16.22 -2.86
CA THR A 155 9.00 15.33 -3.13
C THR A 155 8.69 15.26 -4.63
N GLY A 156 7.95 14.24 -5.06
CA GLY A 156 7.62 13.98 -6.46
C GLY A 156 8.19 12.65 -6.95
N ILE A 157 8.56 12.56 -8.23
CA ILE A 157 8.99 11.31 -8.86
C ILE A 157 10.36 11.52 -9.54
N PHE A 158 11.23 10.53 -9.43
CA PHE A 158 12.62 10.55 -9.87
C PHE A 158 12.97 9.28 -10.64
N TYR A 159 14.06 9.30 -11.41
CA TYR A 159 14.58 8.15 -12.14
C TYR A 159 16.11 8.12 -12.12
N SER A 160 16.68 6.94 -12.29
CA SER A 160 18.12 6.73 -12.37
C SER A 160 18.52 5.89 -13.57
N THR A 161 19.62 6.28 -14.20
CA THR A 161 20.34 5.52 -15.24
C THR A 161 21.73 5.04 -14.77
N GLN A 162 22.10 5.31 -13.51
CA GLN A 162 23.40 4.93 -12.95
C GLN A 162 23.39 3.45 -12.50
N ALA A 163 24.53 2.78 -12.64
CA ALA A 163 24.68 1.37 -12.27
C ALA A 163 24.51 1.10 -10.77
N SER A 164 24.73 2.11 -9.92
CA SER A 164 24.53 2.03 -8.47
C SER A 164 23.08 1.74 -8.07
N THR A 165 22.09 2.05 -8.92
CA THR A 165 20.67 1.76 -8.67
C THR A 165 20.14 0.55 -9.45
N LEU A 166 21.01 -0.37 -9.89
CA LEU A 166 20.59 -1.66 -10.45
C LEU A 166 20.05 -2.58 -9.33
N ARG A 167 19.03 -3.38 -9.64
CA ARG A 167 18.46 -4.37 -8.72
C ARG A 167 19.48 -5.48 -8.41
N VAL A 168 19.70 -5.74 -7.13
CA VAL A 168 20.53 -6.84 -6.62
C VAL A 168 19.72 -7.68 -5.62
N PRO A 169 19.56 -9.00 -5.82
CA PRO A 169 19.91 -9.77 -7.00
C PRO A 169 19.05 -9.44 -8.24
N ASN A 170 19.59 -9.74 -9.43
CA ASN A 170 18.89 -9.58 -10.71
C ASN A 170 18.36 -10.91 -11.29
N ASP A 171 18.79 -12.07 -10.80
CA ASP A 171 18.44 -13.40 -11.34
C ASP A 171 17.27 -14.10 -10.63
N GLN A 172 16.73 -13.51 -9.57
CA GLN A 172 15.70 -14.06 -8.69
C GLN A 172 14.78 -12.94 -8.15
N PHE A 173 13.67 -13.32 -7.51
CA PHE A 173 12.80 -12.37 -6.80
C PHE A 173 13.55 -11.72 -5.62
N ILE A 174 13.37 -10.41 -5.44
CA ILE A 174 13.86 -9.67 -4.27
C ILE A 174 12.92 -9.86 -3.07
N THR A 175 13.49 -9.99 -1.87
CA THR A 175 12.80 -10.36 -0.63
C THR A 175 13.48 -9.68 0.57
N ILE A 176 12.83 -9.66 1.74
CA ILE A 176 13.48 -9.20 2.98
C ILE A 176 14.65 -10.11 3.46
N TYR A 177 15.01 -11.15 2.70
CA TYR A 177 16.00 -12.18 3.05
C TYR A 177 17.15 -12.34 2.04
N ASN A 178 17.19 -11.57 0.96
CA ASN A 178 18.28 -11.54 -0.02
C ASN A 178 18.60 -10.10 -0.46
N GLY A 179 19.70 -9.92 -1.21
CA GLY A 179 20.22 -8.59 -1.58
C GLY A 179 21.67 -8.41 -1.17
N ILE A 180 22.11 -7.16 -1.03
CA ILE A 180 23.42 -6.79 -0.49
C ILE A 180 23.32 -6.80 1.05
N GLU A 181 24.05 -7.70 1.71
CA GLU A 181 23.99 -7.90 3.17
C GLU A 181 24.56 -6.69 3.94
N MET A 182 23.77 -6.14 4.88
CA MET A 182 24.19 -5.07 5.78
C MET A 182 25.02 -5.61 6.95
N ALA A 183 26.15 -6.22 6.63
CA ALA A 183 27.10 -6.79 7.58
C ALA A 183 28.46 -6.06 7.52
N PRO A 184 29.25 -6.04 8.61
CA PRO A 184 29.00 -6.62 9.93
C PRO A 184 28.34 -5.65 10.94
N LYS A 185 27.77 -4.54 10.47
CA LYS A 185 27.03 -3.55 11.27
C LYS A 185 25.68 -3.29 10.64
N GLU A 186 24.63 -3.16 11.45
CA GLU A 186 23.27 -2.89 10.97
C GLU A 186 22.84 -1.42 11.19
N PRO A 187 21.79 -0.94 10.50
CA PRO A 187 21.19 0.37 10.76
C PRO A 187 20.71 0.46 12.21
N SER A 188 21.02 1.56 12.90
CA SER A 188 20.86 1.63 14.37
C SER A 188 19.40 1.65 14.87
N GLY A 189 18.43 1.72 13.96
CA GLY A 189 16.99 1.54 14.20
C GLY A 189 16.36 0.31 13.54
N SER A 190 17.09 -0.45 12.71
CA SER A 190 16.54 -1.52 11.85
C SER A 190 15.75 -2.59 12.61
N LYS A 191 16.27 -3.08 13.74
CA LYS A 191 15.63 -4.15 14.54
C LYS A 191 14.15 -3.91 14.82
N ALA A 192 13.77 -2.68 15.15
CA ALA A 192 12.39 -2.34 15.49
C ALA A 192 11.42 -2.45 14.29
N LEU A 193 11.94 -2.37 13.06
CA LEU A 193 11.19 -2.65 11.83
C LEU A 193 11.25 -4.13 11.43
N LYS A 194 12.33 -4.85 11.74
CA LYS A 194 12.39 -6.31 11.55
C LYS A 194 11.34 -7.05 12.39
N GLU A 195 11.18 -6.63 13.66
CA GLU A 195 10.10 -7.10 14.54
C GLU A 195 8.70 -6.84 13.93
N LEU A 196 8.54 -5.71 13.24
CA LEU A 196 7.29 -5.25 12.62
C LEU A 196 6.97 -5.97 11.29
N LEU A 197 8.00 -6.41 10.56
CA LEU A 197 7.93 -7.15 9.30
C LEU A 197 7.69 -8.66 9.48
N GLY A 198 7.53 -9.14 10.72
CA GLY A 198 7.33 -10.56 11.04
C GLY A 198 8.59 -11.42 10.87
N ILE A 199 9.79 -10.83 10.92
CA ILE A 199 11.06 -11.57 10.77
C ILE A 199 11.28 -12.44 12.01
N ALA A 200 11.43 -13.76 11.81
CA ALA A 200 11.37 -14.77 12.86
C ALA A 200 12.51 -14.71 13.90
N ASP A 201 13.67 -14.16 13.56
CA ASP A 201 14.72 -13.78 14.53
C ASP A 201 15.37 -12.43 14.13
N PRO A 202 14.83 -11.30 14.63
CA PRO A 202 15.32 -9.97 14.28
C PRO A 202 16.63 -9.59 14.97
N ASP A 203 17.17 -10.45 15.86
CA ASP A 203 18.50 -10.31 16.48
C ASP A 203 19.61 -11.07 15.72
N THR A 204 19.26 -12.01 14.82
CA THR A 204 20.27 -12.81 14.09
C THR A 204 20.13 -12.83 12.57
N MET A 205 18.96 -12.51 12.00
CA MET A 205 18.78 -12.37 10.55
C MET A 205 19.25 -10.98 10.09
N PRO A 206 20.16 -10.85 9.10
CA PRO A 206 20.67 -9.56 8.66
C PRO A 206 19.63 -8.74 7.87
N ALA A 207 19.82 -7.43 7.80
CA ALA A 207 19.14 -6.56 6.85
C ALA A 207 19.84 -6.57 5.47
N TYR A 208 19.10 -6.24 4.42
CA TYR A 208 19.60 -6.20 3.04
C TYR A 208 19.18 -4.90 2.33
N ALA A 209 19.97 -4.48 1.34
CA ALA A 209 19.58 -3.48 0.34
C ALA A 209 19.52 -4.12 -1.06
N HIS A 210 18.60 -3.65 -1.90
CA HIS A 210 18.46 -4.12 -3.29
C HIS A 210 19.15 -3.21 -4.32
N THR A 211 19.83 -2.15 -3.87
CA THR A 211 20.78 -1.37 -4.69
C THR A 211 22.10 -1.14 -3.96
N GLN A 212 23.16 -0.91 -4.73
CA GLN A 212 24.45 -0.43 -4.20
C GLN A 212 24.30 0.99 -3.61
N TRP A 213 23.49 1.83 -4.24
CA TRP A 213 23.15 3.18 -3.79
C TRP A 213 22.63 3.23 -2.35
N ASP A 214 21.58 2.46 -2.04
CA ASP A 214 20.95 2.47 -0.72
C ASP A 214 21.80 1.75 0.31
N TYR A 215 22.61 0.76 -0.10
CA TYR A 215 23.65 0.16 0.74
C TYR A 215 24.67 1.21 1.17
N GLU A 216 25.28 1.94 0.23
CA GLU A 216 26.31 2.96 0.49
C GLU A 216 25.79 4.09 1.40
N HIS A 217 24.56 4.55 1.17
CA HIS A 217 23.93 5.55 2.03
C HIS A 217 23.62 5.00 3.43
N THR A 218 23.17 3.76 3.52
CA THR A 218 22.91 3.10 4.79
C THR A 218 24.18 2.91 5.61
N ILE A 219 25.31 2.51 4.99
CA ILE A 219 26.58 2.34 5.73
C ILE A 219 27.19 3.69 6.17
N ALA A 220 26.96 4.76 5.39
CA ALA A 220 27.49 6.08 5.67
C ALA A 220 26.72 6.84 6.77
N TYR A 221 25.39 6.67 6.85
CA TYR A 221 24.52 7.54 7.66
C TYR A 221 23.65 6.79 8.69
N GLY A 222 23.41 5.49 8.53
CA GLY A 222 22.53 4.70 9.42
C GLY A 222 23.23 3.99 10.60
N TYR A 223 24.53 3.77 10.51
CA TYR A 223 25.26 2.86 11.41
C TYR A 223 25.75 3.49 12.73
N LYS A 224 25.72 2.70 13.81
CA LYS A 224 26.39 3.02 15.07
C LYS A 224 27.91 2.89 14.90
N ASN A 225 28.64 3.97 15.19
CA ASN A 225 30.02 4.18 14.76
C ASN A 225 30.16 3.95 13.25
N ALA A 226 29.35 4.66 12.45
CA ALA A 226 29.53 4.76 11.00
C ALA A 226 30.99 5.12 10.67
N PHE A 227 31.55 4.46 9.66
CA PHE A 227 33.00 4.49 9.37
C PHE A 227 33.50 5.90 9.02
N THR A 228 32.62 6.75 8.47
CA THR A 228 32.95 8.08 7.94
C THR A 228 32.77 9.23 8.93
N GLY A 229 32.19 9.02 10.12
CA GLY A 229 31.97 10.10 11.10
C GLY A 229 31.00 11.22 10.70
N ARG A 230 30.26 11.07 9.59
CA ARG A 230 29.36 12.07 8.99
C ARG A 230 28.04 12.31 9.74
N VAL A 231 27.77 11.49 10.76
CA VAL A 231 26.60 11.54 11.68
C VAL A 231 27.08 11.32 13.12
N ASN A 232 26.22 11.50 14.12
CA ASN A 232 26.58 11.14 15.50
C ASN A 232 26.98 9.66 15.59
N LEU A 233 27.89 9.31 16.51
CA LEU A 233 28.40 7.93 16.72
C LEU A 233 27.31 6.88 17.05
N ASP A 234 26.06 7.29 17.26
CA ASP A 234 24.90 6.43 17.46
C ASP A 234 23.98 6.31 16.22
N GLY A 235 24.42 6.78 15.04
CA GLY A 235 23.63 6.80 13.80
C GLY A 235 22.46 7.79 13.84
N GLN A 236 22.63 8.92 14.54
CA GLN A 236 21.57 9.88 14.90
C GLN A 236 21.89 11.31 14.45
N GLY A 237 20.85 12.14 14.36
CA GLY A 237 20.90 13.48 13.77
C GLY A 237 20.84 13.45 12.25
N ASN A 238 21.15 14.61 11.67
CA ASN A 238 21.05 14.82 10.24
C ASN A 238 22.31 14.35 9.48
N THR A 239 22.16 14.19 8.17
CA THR A 239 23.28 14.05 7.24
C THR A 239 23.98 15.41 7.03
N PRO A 240 25.20 15.41 6.44
CA PRO A 240 25.84 16.64 5.99
C PRO A 240 25.03 17.36 4.90
N PHE A 241 25.16 18.68 4.83
CA PHE A 241 24.45 19.54 3.90
C PHE A 241 24.73 19.14 2.45
N GLY A 242 23.66 18.90 1.68
CA GLY A 242 23.74 18.46 0.30
C GLY A 242 23.86 16.95 0.11
N PHE A 243 24.07 16.16 1.19
CA PHE A 243 24.30 14.71 1.13
C PHE A 243 23.19 13.89 1.77
N GLY A 244 22.92 12.71 1.20
CA GLY A 244 22.15 11.68 1.87
C GLY A 244 20.63 11.87 1.89
N SER A 245 20.07 12.64 0.96
CA SER A 245 18.65 12.47 0.63
C SER A 245 18.45 11.15 -0.14
N ALA A 246 17.31 10.48 0.09
CA ALA A 246 16.95 9.24 -0.62
C ALA A 246 16.77 9.42 -2.14
N VAL A 247 16.65 10.67 -2.60
CA VAL A 247 16.44 11.08 -4.00
C VAL A 247 17.54 12.05 -4.47
N ALA A 248 18.76 11.95 -3.92
CA ALA A 248 19.85 12.87 -4.24
C ALA A 248 20.31 12.81 -5.71
N GLY A 249 20.49 13.99 -6.33
CA GLY A 249 20.96 14.15 -7.72
C GLY A 249 20.79 15.58 -8.29
N PRO A 250 20.97 15.77 -9.62
CA PRO A 250 21.11 17.10 -10.26
C PRO A 250 19.88 18.03 -10.16
N GLN A 251 18.74 17.51 -9.72
CA GLN A 251 17.45 18.21 -9.69
C GLN A 251 16.75 18.10 -8.33
N THR A 252 17.53 17.82 -7.29
CA THR A 252 17.16 17.94 -5.88
C THR A 252 18.05 18.94 -5.18
N HIS A 253 17.60 19.48 -4.05
CA HIS A 253 18.40 20.40 -3.24
C HIS A 253 19.60 19.67 -2.62
N TYR A 254 19.41 18.42 -2.19
CA TYR A 254 20.47 17.54 -1.72
C TYR A 254 21.06 16.76 -2.89
N SER A 255 21.99 17.36 -3.63
CA SER A 255 22.42 16.85 -4.93
C SER A 255 23.53 15.78 -4.89
N TYR A 256 24.20 15.56 -3.76
CA TYR A 256 25.43 14.76 -3.68
C TYR A 256 25.23 13.39 -3.04
N GLU A 257 26.00 12.43 -3.54
CA GLU A 257 26.07 11.07 -3.00
C GLU A 257 27.27 10.88 -2.07
N THR A 258 27.18 9.86 -1.21
CA THR A 258 28.38 9.39 -0.49
C THR A 258 29.31 8.63 -1.43
N ARG A 259 30.53 9.14 -1.67
CA ARG A 259 31.65 8.21 -1.90
C ARG A 259 31.96 7.47 -0.61
N PHE A 260 32.04 6.14 -0.70
CA PHE A 260 32.89 5.35 0.16
C PHE A 260 34.28 5.30 -0.49
N ASP A 261 35.14 6.26 -0.16
CA ASP A 261 36.56 6.18 -0.49
C ASP A 261 37.19 5.16 0.49
N PRO A 262 37.80 4.04 0.02
CA PRO A 262 38.23 2.95 0.90
C PRO A 262 39.27 3.34 1.96
N GLU A 263 39.12 2.82 3.19
CA GLU A 263 40.25 2.75 4.13
C GLU A 263 41.12 1.54 3.77
N CYS A 264 42.40 1.76 3.46
CA CYS A 264 43.36 0.77 2.96
C CYS A 264 43.75 -0.38 3.92
N SER A 265 42.94 -0.65 4.94
CA SER A 265 43.15 -1.66 6.00
C SER A 265 41.85 -2.07 6.73
N ASP A 266 40.68 -1.95 6.11
CA ASP A 266 39.40 -2.35 6.73
C ASP A 266 39.09 -3.87 6.61
N GLY A 267 39.82 -4.59 5.75
CA GLY A 267 39.66 -6.03 5.51
C GLY A 267 38.56 -6.41 4.51
N LEU A 268 38.01 -5.45 3.75
CA LEU A 268 36.97 -5.67 2.75
C LEU A 268 37.52 -5.43 1.33
N ASN A 269 37.28 -6.38 0.42
CA ASN A 269 37.47 -6.13 -1.01
C ASN A 269 36.29 -5.29 -1.52
N ASN A 270 36.55 -4.05 -1.91
CA ASN A 270 35.57 -3.09 -2.42
C ASN A 270 35.94 -2.54 -3.82
N ASP A 271 37.06 -2.97 -4.41
CA ASP A 271 37.49 -2.65 -5.77
C ASP A 271 36.89 -3.62 -6.80
N VAL A 272 35.62 -3.44 -7.17
CA VAL A 272 34.99 -4.18 -8.29
C VAL A 272 35.49 -3.72 -9.67
N GLY A 273 36.80 -3.77 -9.86
CA GLY A 273 37.56 -3.40 -11.05
C GLY A 273 37.72 -4.54 -12.06
N SER A 274 37.71 -4.19 -13.35
CA SER A 274 37.62 -5.15 -14.46
C SER A 274 38.91 -5.91 -14.84
N ASP A 275 39.98 -5.85 -14.04
CA ASP A 275 41.29 -6.43 -14.36
C ASP A 275 41.75 -7.61 -13.47
N GLY A 276 41.04 -7.93 -12.38
CA GLY A 276 41.18 -9.19 -11.64
C GLY A 276 42.49 -9.33 -10.87
N ALA A 277 42.85 -8.28 -10.11
CA ALA A 277 44.10 -8.18 -9.35
C ALA A 277 43.91 -8.43 -7.83
N ASP A 278 43.05 -9.38 -7.46
CA ASP A 278 42.55 -9.68 -6.10
C ASP A 278 43.56 -9.41 -4.94
N GLY A 279 43.36 -8.31 -4.21
CA GLY A 279 44.19 -7.91 -3.07
C GLY A 279 43.40 -7.15 -2.01
N ILE A 280 43.06 -7.81 -0.89
CA ILE A 280 42.06 -7.34 0.10
C ILE A 280 42.48 -6.08 0.90
N ASP A 281 43.78 -5.84 1.07
CA ASP A 281 44.33 -4.71 1.83
C ASP A 281 45.71 -4.32 1.27
N TYR A 282 46.24 -3.17 1.67
CA TYR A 282 47.68 -2.88 1.53
C TYR A 282 48.54 -4.01 2.16
N PRO A 283 49.61 -4.49 1.50
CA PRO A 283 50.25 -3.98 0.29
C PRO A 283 49.88 -4.74 -0.99
N ASN A 284 48.71 -5.38 -1.02
CA ASN A 284 48.27 -6.24 -2.13
C ASN A 284 47.29 -5.51 -3.04
N ASP A 285 46.45 -4.63 -2.48
CA ASP A 285 45.66 -3.63 -3.19
C ASP A 285 46.60 -2.69 -4.02
N PRO A 286 46.40 -2.55 -5.35
CA PRO A 286 47.20 -1.65 -6.20
C PRO A 286 46.93 -0.14 -6.04
N GLY A 287 45.77 0.27 -5.53
CA GLY A 287 45.40 1.66 -5.28
C GLY A 287 46.02 2.20 -3.99
N CYS A 288 46.17 1.36 -2.97
CA CYS A 288 46.63 1.77 -1.64
C CYS A 288 48.14 2.03 -1.52
N ALA A 289 48.52 3.26 -1.14
CA ALA A 289 49.94 3.62 -0.98
C ALA A 289 50.55 3.27 0.39
N SER A 290 49.76 3.10 1.46
CA SER A 290 50.24 2.60 2.77
C SER A 290 49.17 2.02 3.70
N ALA A 291 49.56 1.18 4.67
CA ALA A 291 48.70 0.73 5.79
C ALA A 291 48.40 1.81 6.85
N LEU A 292 48.61 3.08 6.51
CA LEU A 292 48.23 4.26 7.29
C LEU A 292 47.61 5.32 6.36
N ASP A 293 47.22 4.92 5.16
CA ASP A 293 46.53 5.75 4.18
C ASP A 293 45.03 5.57 4.35
N ASN A 294 44.33 6.67 4.58
CA ASN A 294 42.88 6.72 4.73
C ASN A 294 42.30 7.88 3.91
N SER A 295 42.96 8.19 2.79
CA SER A 295 42.63 9.32 1.92
C SER A 295 42.95 9.08 0.45
N GLU A 296 41.95 8.64 -0.32
CA GLU A 296 41.63 9.42 -1.52
C GLU A 296 41.26 10.85 -1.07
N ALA A 297 41.65 11.86 -1.85
CA ALA A 297 41.93 13.17 -1.27
C ALA A 297 40.71 14.10 -1.13
N ASP A 298 40.47 14.53 0.12
CA ASP A 298 39.56 15.61 0.55
C ASP A 298 38.12 15.54 0.02
N ALA A 299 37.21 15.06 0.87
CA ALA A 299 35.76 15.19 0.71
C ALA A 299 35.26 16.64 0.89
N ASP A 300 35.73 17.55 0.04
CA ASP A 300 35.05 18.82 -0.23
C ASP A 300 33.84 18.56 -1.16
N ALA A 301 32.76 19.31 -0.98
CA ALA A 301 31.58 19.25 -1.85
C ALA A 301 31.90 19.59 -3.32
N SER A 302 33.08 20.17 -3.62
CA SER A 302 33.58 20.36 -4.99
C SER A 302 34.14 19.11 -5.68
N SER A 303 34.33 18.00 -4.95
CA SER A 303 34.83 16.70 -5.45
C SER A 303 33.80 15.57 -5.39
N ALA A 304 32.70 15.80 -4.64
CA ALA A 304 31.63 14.84 -4.46
C ALA A 304 30.96 14.48 -5.79
N PRO A 305 30.53 13.22 -6.00
CA PRO A 305 29.72 12.85 -7.13
C PRO A 305 28.30 13.36 -6.95
N GLU A 306 27.68 13.70 -8.07
CA GLU A 306 26.27 14.04 -8.15
C GLU A 306 25.44 12.75 -8.14
N GLY A 307 24.43 12.68 -7.29
CA GLY A 307 23.63 11.48 -7.09
C GLY A 307 22.83 11.06 -8.35
N PRO A 308 22.35 9.81 -8.41
CA PRO A 308 21.82 9.20 -9.61
C PRO A 308 20.39 9.63 -9.95
N TRP A 309 19.68 10.27 -9.01
CA TRP A 309 18.26 10.57 -9.12
C TRP A 309 18.00 11.87 -9.88
N GLN A 310 17.57 11.73 -11.12
CA GLN A 310 17.09 12.83 -11.96
C GLN A 310 15.58 12.97 -11.78
N ARG A 311 15.04 14.19 -11.82
CA ARG A 311 13.63 14.45 -11.53
C ARG A 311 12.77 14.17 -12.76
N ILE A 312 11.60 13.58 -12.58
CA ILE A 312 10.52 13.55 -13.57
C ILE A 312 9.62 14.76 -13.29
N LYS A 313 9.19 15.48 -14.33
CA LYS A 313 8.27 16.60 -14.15
C LYS A 313 6.91 16.05 -13.71
N TYR A 314 6.47 16.44 -12.52
CA TYR A 314 5.20 16.00 -11.94
C TYR A 314 4.56 17.12 -11.11
N PHE A 315 3.29 17.43 -11.37
CA PHE A 315 2.57 18.51 -10.70
C PHE A 315 2.55 18.37 -9.17
N GLY A 316 2.71 19.48 -8.45
CA GLY A 316 2.75 19.48 -6.98
C GLY A 316 4.02 18.93 -6.35
N SER A 317 5.04 18.55 -7.14
CA SER A 317 6.37 18.23 -6.62
C SER A 317 6.99 19.42 -5.87
N GLU A 318 7.75 19.15 -4.81
CA GLU A 318 8.53 20.17 -4.09
C GLU A 318 10.05 19.96 -4.23
N ILE A 319 10.82 21.04 -4.09
CA ILE A 319 12.29 21.09 -4.00
C ILE A 319 12.71 21.93 -2.80
N GLY A 320 13.81 21.58 -2.14
CA GLY A 320 14.38 22.38 -1.05
C GLY A 320 14.95 23.74 -1.49
N GLN A 321 15.09 24.67 -0.53
CA GLN A 321 15.58 26.04 -0.77
C GLN A 321 17.03 26.30 -0.33
N GLY A 322 17.60 25.50 0.58
CA GLY A 322 19.01 25.61 0.98
C GLY A 322 19.42 26.88 1.74
N THR A 323 18.48 27.56 2.39
CA THR A 323 18.73 28.68 3.31
C THR A 323 17.86 28.53 4.55
N ASP A 324 18.25 29.18 5.66
CA ASP A 324 17.40 29.33 6.85
C ASP A 324 16.08 30.02 6.47
N THR A 325 15.03 29.25 6.19
CA THR A 325 13.73 29.78 5.78
C THR A 325 12.94 30.24 7.00
N ASP A 326 12.94 31.55 7.24
CA ASP A 326 11.97 32.25 8.09
C ASP A 326 10.57 31.94 7.53
N CYS A 327 9.91 30.90 8.08
CA CYS A 327 8.83 30.22 7.37
C CYS A 327 7.53 31.03 7.39
N LEU A 328 7.05 31.42 6.21
CA LEU A 328 5.81 32.19 6.03
C LEU A 328 4.56 31.54 6.67
N ASN A 329 4.50 30.21 6.75
CA ASN A 329 3.30 29.45 7.15
C ASN A 329 3.54 28.50 8.35
N CYS A 330 4.68 28.55 9.04
CA CYS A 330 5.02 27.58 10.10
C CYS A 330 4.85 28.20 11.50
N LEU A 331 4.01 27.57 12.31
CA LEU A 331 3.35 28.25 13.44
C LEU A 331 4.09 28.07 14.79
N ALA A 332 5.35 27.64 14.74
CA ALA A 332 6.23 27.48 15.89
C ALA A 332 7.66 27.91 15.51
N PRO A 333 8.34 28.76 16.30
CA PRO A 333 9.58 29.45 15.89
C PRO A 333 10.84 28.57 15.75
N ASP A 334 10.72 27.27 16.02
CA ASP A 334 11.81 26.29 15.96
C ASP A 334 11.60 25.23 14.85
N PHE A 335 10.54 25.31 14.02
CA PHE A 335 10.20 24.26 13.04
C PHE A 335 9.72 24.83 11.69
N VAL A 336 10.08 24.17 10.57
CA VAL A 336 9.65 24.57 9.22
C VAL A 336 9.31 23.38 8.30
N ARG A 337 8.65 23.65 7.17
CA ARG A 337 8.65 22.80 5.96
C ARG A 337 9.65 23.39 4.96
N GLY A 338 10.61 22.60 4.47
CA GLY A 338 11.73 23.11 3.66
C GLY A 338 11.44 23.28 2.16
N GLY A 339 10.34 22.70 1.67
CA GLY A 339 10.03 22.57 0.24
C GLY A 339 9.22 23.74 -0.35
N ILE A 340 9.49 24.02 -1.62
CA ILE A 340 8.66 24.89 -2.49
C ILE A 340 8.24 24.14 -3.77
N PRO A 341 7.07 24.46 -4.36
CA PRO A 341 6.63 23.87 -5.62
C PRO A 341 7.65 23.99 -6.76
N THR A 342 7.82 22.93 -7.55
CA THR A 342 8.78 22.88 -8.67
C THR A 342 8.20 22.24 -9.92
N GLU A 343 8.52 22.84 -11.07
CA GLU A 343 8.16 22.37 -12.41
C GLU A 343 9.38 21.74 -13.14
N LEU A 344 10.46 21.45 -12.41
CA LEU A 344 11.68 20.83 -12.96
C LEU A 344 11.49 19.34 -13.22
N GLY A 345 12.18 18.83 -14.25
CA GLY A 345 12.33 17.39 -14.51
C GLY A 345 12.10 16.99 -15.97
N TRP A 346 12.23 15.69 -16.24
CA TRP A 346 11.91 15.09 -17.53
C TRP A 346 10.40 15.15 -17.80
N SER A 347 10.00 15.76 -18.92
CA SER A 347 8.59 15.78 -19.35
C SER A 347 8.23 14.46 -20.02
N LEU A 348 7.83 13.49 -19.20
CA LEU A 348 7.55 12.11 -19.62
C LEU A 348 6.28 12.00 -20.47
N SER A 349 6.32 11.17 -21.51
CA SER A 349 5.13 10.72 -22.24
C SER A 349 5.44 9.47 -23.06
N ALA A 350 4.43 8.89 -23.72
CA ALA A 350 4.58 7.81 -24.68
C ALA A 350 5.49 8.16 -25.90
N ASP A 351 5.61 9.45 -26.24
CA ASP A 351 6.48 9.95 -27.31
C ASP A 351 7.86 10.40 -26.81
N ASN A 352 8.00 10.63 -25.50
CA ASN A 352 9.24 11.01 -24.83
C ASN A 352 9.46 10.15 -23.57
N PRO A 353 9.65 8.82 -23.74
CA PRO A 353 9.91 7.90 -22.63
C PRO A 353 11.19 8.26 -21.88
N LEU A 354 11.36 7.71 -20.67
CA LEU A 354 12.65 7.80 -19.98
C LEU A 354 13.76 7.11 -20.80
N PRO A 355 15.05 7.47 -20.61
CA PRO A 355 16.16 6.84 -21.33
C PRO A 355 16.12 5.31 -21.22
N ALA A 356 16.39 4.60 -22.32
CA ALA A 356 16.29 3.13 -22.42
C ALA A 356 17.30 2.33 -21.54
N ASN A 357 18.12 3.02 -20.75
CA ASN A 357 18.98 2.46 -19.71
C ASN A 357 18.59 2.96 -18.30
N THR A 358 17.32 3.30 -18.10
CA THR A 358 16.75 3.60 -16.78
C THR A 358 16.67 2.31 -15.98
N ASN A 359 17.34 2.28 -14.83
CA ASN A 359 17.45 1.10 -13.97
C ASN A 359 16.38 1.10 -12.88
N ALA A 360 16.00 2.29 -12.41
CA ALA A 360 15.01 2.46 -11.36
C ALA A 360 14.24 3.78 -11.48
N VAL A 361 13.01 3.80 -10.97
CA VAL A 361 12.18 4.99 -10.73
C VAL A 361 11.89 5.07 -9.23
N ARG A 362 12.01 6.25 -8.61
CA ARG A 362 11.78 6.45 -7.18
C ARG A 362 10.70 7.51 -6.94
N PHE A 363 9.63 7.14 -6.26
CA PHE A 363 8.54 8.04 -5.87
C PHE A 363 8.80 8.50 -4.43
N ALA A 364 8.99 9.81 -4.23
CA ALA A 364 9.04 10.44 -2.91
C ALA A 364 7.66 11.04 -2.62
N VAL A 365 6.81 10.27 -1.94
CA VAL A 365 5.38 10.61 -1.73
C VAL A 365 5.14 11.63 -0.62
N GLY A 366 6.19 12.06 0.09
CA GLY A 366 6.14 13.07 1.14
C GLY A 366 5.86 12.51 2.53
N GLU A 367 5.17 13.31 3.35
CA GLU A 367 4.75 12.95 4.70
C GLU A 367 3.84 11.70 4.73
N LEU A 368 3.99 10.88 5.79
CA LEU A 368 3.25 9.62 5.94
C LEU A 368 2.30 9.65 7.13
N ILE A 369 1.12 9.06 6.94
CA ILE A 369 0.08 8.87 7.95
C ILE A 369 -0.16 7.38 8.13
N VAL A 370 0.09 6.85 9.33
CA VAL A 370 -0.23 5.46 9.68
C VAL A 370 -1.74 5.26 9.65
N GLY A 371 -2.18 4.13 9.08
CA GLY A 371 -3.61 3.81 8.90
C GLY A 371 -4.23 4.41 7.62
N LYS A 372 -3.47 5.13 6.81
CA LYS A 372 -3.80 5.40 5.40
C LYS A 372 -2.96 4.50 4.48
N GLU A 373 -3.45 4.27 3.26
CA GLU A 373 -2.67 3.64 2.20
C GLU A 373 -2.16 4.65 1.18
N TYR A 374 -1.06 4.27 0.52
CA TYR A 374 -0.35 5.10 -0.43
C TYR A 374 -0.11 4.28 -1.69
N PHE A 375 -0.46 4.86 -2.85
CA PHE A 375 -0.42 4.18 -4.13
C PHE A 375 0.45 4.95 -5.14
N ALA A 376 1.17 4.20 -5.96
CA ALA A 376 1.87 4.72 -7.12
C ALA A 376 1.63 3.81 -8.32
N GLU A 377 1.78 4.38 -9.51
CA GLU A 377 1.57 3.68 -10.76
C GLU A 377 2.74 3.92 -11.71
N ILE A 378 3.11 2.89 -12.46
CA ILE A 378 4.05 2.98 -13.58
C ILE A 378 3.47 2.30 -14.81
N SER A 379 3.61 2.97 -15.96
CA SER A 379 3.27 2.43 -17.27
C SER A 379 4.56 2.15 -18.06
N LEU A 380 4.75 0.88 -18.41
CA LEU A 380 5.93 0.35 -19.09
C LEU A 380 5.56 -0.09 -20.50
N ARG A 381 6.19 0.46 -21.54
CA ARG A 381 6.09 -0.08 -22.89
C ARG A 381 7.03 -1.27 -23.03
N VAL A 382 6.54 -2.38 -23.57
CA VAL A 382 7.32 -3.60 -23.82
C VAL A 382 8.25 -3.38 -25.01
N VAL A 383 9.57 -3.43 -24.76
CA VAL A 383 10.60 -3.35 -25.82
C VAL A 383 10.95 -4.74 -26.34
N ASN A 384 10.91 -5.78 -25.50
CA ASN A 384 11.10 -7.19 -25.88
C ASN A 384 10.53 -8.11 -24.77
N LEU A 385 10.47 -9.43 -25.00
CA LEU A 385 10.16 -10.43 -23.97
C LEU A 385 11.29 -11.46 -23.77
N PRO A 386 11.44 -12.06 -22.57
CA PRO A 386 10.68 -11.76 -21.34
C PRO A 386 10.99 -10.36 -20.78
N LEU A 387 10.07 -9.74 -20.03
CA LEU A 387 10.26 -8.39 -19.47
C LEU A 387 11.61 -8.26 -18.72
N ASP A 388 11.91 -9.23 -17.87
CA ASP A 388 13.19 -9.35 -17.17
C ASP A 388 14.04 -10.46 -17.82
N PRO A 389 15.05 -10.10 -18.64
CA PRO A 389 15.94 -11.07 -19.28
C PRO A 389 16.98 -11.69 -18.34
N PHE A 390 17.14 -11.18 -17.11
CA PHE A 390 18.06 -11.75 -16.12
C PHE A 390 17.37 -12.86 -15.32
N MET A 391 16.13 -12.64 -14.88
CA MET A 391 15.26 -13.69 -14.33
C MET A 391 14.75 -14.65 -15.40
N GLY A 392 14.73 -14.23 -16.67
CA GLY A 392 14.16 -15.01 -17.78
C GLY A 392 12.64 -15.14 -17.73
N ARG A 393 11.95 -14.17 -17.10
CA ARG A 393 10.50 -14.20 -16.82
C ARG A 393 9.87 -12.82 -16.97
N ASP A 394 8.56 -12.80 -17.17
CA ASP A 394 7.77 -11.57 -17.26
C ASP A 394 7.44 -11.00 -15.87
N VAL A 395 8.51 -10.68 -15.13
CA VAL A 395 8.48 -10.19 -13.76
C VAL A 395 8.82 -8.71 -13.71
N ASN A 396 8.19 -8.00 -12.78
CA ASN A 396 8.50 -6.62 -12.47
C ASN A 396 8.49 -6.43 -10.94
N CYS A 397 9.53 -5.81 -10.37
CA CYS A 397 9.80 -5.78 -8.93
C CYS A 397 9.89 -4.35 -8.39
N ALA A 398 9.65 -4.17 -7.10
CA ALA A 398 9.78 -2.89 -6.40
C ALA A 398 10.04 -3.11 -4.90
N GLU A 399 10.28 -2.02 -4.19
CA GLU A 399 10.31 -1.98 -2.74
C GLU A 399 9.86 -0.63 -2.17
N VAL A 400 9.52 -0.61 -0.90
CA VAL A 400 9.25 0.63 -0.15
C VAL A 400 10.11 0.73 1.11
N PHE A 401 10.45 1.95 1.53
CA PHE A 401 11.15 2.21 2.79
C PHE A 401 10.82 3.59 3.37
N GLY A 402 10.93 3.71 4.69
CA GLY A 402 10.53 4.90 5.45
C GLY A 402 11.61 5.49 6.34
N GLY A 403 11.35 6.72 6.79
CA GLY A 403 12.22 7.49 7.67
C GLY A 403 11.74 7.61 9.11
N ASP A 404 12.34 8.57 9.82
CA ASP A 404 11.97 8.93 11.19
C ASP A 404 10.65 9.73 11.23
N ALA A 405 10.24 10.24 12.40
CA ALA A 405 8.96 10.94 12.55
C ALA A 405 8.94 12.40 12.08
N ALA A 406 7.74 12.82 11.65
CA ALA A 406 7.36 14.23 11.59
C ALA A 406 7.11 14.85 12.99
N GLN A 407 6.98 16.17 13.04
CA GLN A 407 6.56 16.96 14.22
C GLN A 407 5.26 16.44 14.88
N PRO A 408 5.05 16.60 16.21
CA PRO A 408 5.94 17.18 17.24
C PRO A 408 6.77 16.13 18.00
N GLN A 409 7.22 15.09 17.30
CA GLN A 409 7.86 13.93 17.92
C GLN A 409 9.34 14.17 18.27
N LYS A 410 9.86 13.38 19.21
CA LYS A 410 11.15 13.63 19.88
C LYS A 410 12.31 12.75 19.40
N GLY A 411 12.14 12.12 18.25
CA GLY A 411 13.20 11.70 17.34
C GLY A 411 13.03 12.50 16.05
N GLN A 412 14.14 13.03 15.55
CA GLN A 412 14.27 13.60 14.21
C GLN A 412 15.70 13.25 13.76
N ASP A 413 15.81 12.09 13.13
CA ASP A 413 17.01 11.49 12.57
C ASP A 413 16.85 11.29 11.05
N ASN A 414 17.97 11.12 10.34
CA ASN A 414 17.95 10.81 8.91
C ASN A 414 17.35 9.41 8.61
N THR A 415 16.82 9.23 7.39
CA THR A 415 16.09 8.00 7.00
C THR A 415 16.92 6.72 7.09
N TRP A 416 18.23 6.81 6.87
CA TRP A 416 19.13 5.65 6.79
C TRP A 416 19.30 4.95 8.13
N ARG A 417 19.05 5.65 9.24
CA ARG A 417 18.95 5.07 10.58
C ARG A 417 17.95 3.92 10.65
N TYR A 418 16.88 4.02 9.88
CA TYR A 418 15.71 3.14 9.87
C TYR A 418 15.54 2.39 8.54
N PHE A 419 16.55 2.37 7.68
CA PHE A 419 16.45 1.70 6.38
C PHE A 419 16.33 0.18 6.55
N VAL A 420 15.11 -0.35 6.32
CA VAL A 420 14.81 -1.76 6.11
C VAL A 420 13.76 -1.79 4.99
N PRO A 421 14.10 -2.23 3.77
CA PRO A 421 13.16 -2.19 2.66
C PRO A 421 12.13 -3.33 2.76
N SER A 422 10.93 -3.05 2.28
CA SER A 422 9.86 -4.04 2.09
C SER A 422 9.62 -4.22 0.59
N PRO A 423 10.19 -5.26 -0.04
CA PRO A 423 10.02 -5.52 -1.47
C PRO A 423 8.77 -6.33 -1.80
N ALA A 424 8.19 -6.06 -2.97
CA ALA A 424 7.24 -6.94 -3.64
C ALA A 424 7.47 -6.97 -5.15
N CYS A 425 7.17 -8.10 -5.77
CA CYS A 425 7.21 -8.26 -7.23
C CYS A 425 5.81 -8.60 -7.76
N VAL A 426 5.68 -8.66 -9.09
CA VAL A 426 4.51 -9.17 -9.81
C VAL A 426 4.97 -9.92 -11.06
N GLN A 427 4.19 -10.88 -11.54
CA GLN A 427 4.46 -11.61 -12.79
C GLN A 427 3.24 -11.56 -13.72
N LEU A 428 3.43 -11.20 -14.99
CA LEU A 428 2.32 -10.88 -15.91
C LEU A 428 1.23 -11.94 -16.03
N ASN A 429 1.59 -13.21 -15.91
CA ASN A 429 0.71 -14.34 -16.20
C ASN A 429 -0.07 -14.86 -14.98
N LEU A 430 -0.08 -14.09 -13.88
CA LEU A 430 -0.73 -14.42 -12.62
C LEU A 430 -1.30 -13.16 -11.96
N VAL A 431 -2.62 -13.13 -11.72
CA VAL A 431 -3.16 -12.31 -10.62
C VAL A 431 -3.01 -13.13 -9.34
N PHE A 432 -2.42 -12.53 -8.31
CA PHE A 432 -2.44 -13.06 -6.95
C PHE A 432 -2.37 -11.88 -5.98
N ALA A 433 -3.44 -11.69 -5.21
CA ALA A 433 -3.59 -10.62 -4.23
C ALA A 433 -4.04 -11.18 -2.88
N LEU A 434 -3.71 -10.46 -1.80
CA LEU A 434 -4.19 -10.69 -0.45
C LEU A 434 -4.74 -9.36 0.08
N GLU A 435 -6.04 -9.31 0.29
CA GLU A 435 -6.79 -8.16 0.78
C GLU A 435 -7.21 -8.41 2.24
N VAL A 436 -7.39 -7.33 3.01
CA VAL A 436 -8.03 -7.36 4.35
C VAL A 436 -9.07 -6.25 4.41
N ASP A 437 -10.19 -6.51 5.08
CA ASP A 437 -11.29 -5.53 5.26
C ASP A 437 -10.91 -4.33 6.15
N LYS A 438 -9.88 -4.45 6.99
CA LYS A 438 -9.48 -3.44 7.98
C LYS A 438 -7.96 -3.23 8.02
N LEU A 439 -7.54 -2.01 7.67
CA LEU A 439 -6.17 -1.50 7.83
C LEU A 439 -5.85 -1.11 9.29
N THR A 440 -6.89 -0.88 10.09
CA THR A 440 -6.85 -0.51 11.51
C THR A 440 -7.91 -1.30 12.28
N ALA A 441 -7.54 -1.88 13.41
CA ALA A 441 -8.40 -2.71 14.25
C ALA A 441 -8.02 -2.59 15.74
N LEU A 442 -8.85 -3.15 16.61
CA LEU A 442 -8.61 -3.26 18.05
C LEU A 442 -8.50 -4.73 18.49
N GLN A 443 -8.28 -4.99 19.78
CA GLN A 443 -8.43 -6.34 20.33
C GLN A 443 -9.89 -6.81 20.24
N ASP A 444 -10.09 -8.11 20.02
CA ASP A 444 -11.39 -8.77 19.79
C ASP A 444 -12.12 -8.37 18.49
N ASP A 445 -11.52 -7.53 17.62
CA ASP A 445 -12.02 -7.30 16.26
C ASP A 445 -11.95 -8.58 15.41
N ILE A 446 -12.88 -8.68 14.47
CA ILE A 446 -12.81 -9.66 13.37
C ILE A 446 -12.16 -8.97 12.16
N LEU A 447 -11.18 -9.63 11.56
CA LEU A 447 -10.58 -9.30 10.28
C LEU A 447 -11.06 -10.31 9.24
N THR A 448 -11.43 -9.82 8.06
CA THR A 448 -11.82 -10.63 6.90
C THR A 448 -10.73 -10.56 5.86
N TYR A 449 -10.02 -11.67 5.64
CA TYR A 449 -8.99 -11.78 4.62
C TYR A 449 -9.55 -12.40 3.35
N THR A 450 -9.13 -11.87 2.21
CA THR A 450 -9.52 -12.37 0.89
C THR A 450 -8.27 -12.54 0.03
N ILE A 451 -7.95 -13.78 -0.34
CA ILE A 451 -7.04 -14.05 -1.47
C ILE A 451 -7.85 -14.06 -2.75
N ARG A 452 -7.36 -13.37 -3.77
CA ARG A 452 -7.87 -13.48 -5.16
C ARG A 452 -6.75 -13.97 -6.06
N GLY A 453 -7.07 -14.83 -7.02
CA GLY A 453 -6.11 -15.17 -8.06
C GLY A 453 -6.72 -15.62 -9.37
N LYS A 454 -5.97 -15.38 -10.46
CA LYS A 454 -6.37 -15.68 -11.85
C LYS A 454 -5.18 -16.15 -12.65
N ASN A 455 -5.37 -17.22 -13.42
CA ASN A 455 -4.37 -17.66 -14.39
C ASN A 455 -4.41 -16.80 -15.66
N LEU A 456 -3.65 -15.71 -15.71
CA LEU A 456 -3.46 -14.91 -16.95
C LEU A 456 -2.46 -15.56 -17.93
N SER A 457 -2.10 -16.85 -17.76
CA SER A 457 -1.25 -17.56 -18.71
C SER A 457 -2.08 -18.33 -19.74
N THR A 458 -1.52 -18.49 -20.93
CA THR A 458 -2.11 -19.25 -22.06
C THR A 458 -2.13 -20.77 -21.83
N GLU A 459 -1.50 -21.23 -20.75
CA GLU A 459 -1.28 -22.64 -20.42
C GLU A 459 -2.03 -23.02 -19.13
N ILE A 460 -2.21 -24.32 -18.89
CA ILE A 460 -2.78 -24.82 -17.64
C ILE A 460 -1.72 -24.76 -16.54
N GLN A 461 -1.96 -23.99 -15.48
CA GLN A 461 -1.10 -23.99 -14.28
C GLN A 461 -1.34 -25.27 -13.49
N THR A 462 -0.33 -26.14 -13.36
CA THR A 462 -0.41 -27.37 -12.55
C THR A 462 0.30 -27.24 -11.21
N GLY A 463 -0.09 -28.08 -10.25
CA GLY A 463 0.54 -28.13 -8.93
C GLY A 463 0.32 -26.85 -8.11
N VAL A 464 -0.77 -26.13 -8.36
CA VAL A 464 -1.06 -24.82 -7.77
C VAL A 464 -1.44 -25.01 -6.30
N THR A 465 -0.53 -24.64 -5.40
CA THR A 465 -0.78 -24.59 -3.95
C THR A 465 -0.73 -23.16 -3.47
N VAL A 466 -1.74 -22.76 -2.69
CA VAL A 466 -1.80 -21.47 -2.02
C VAL A 466 -1.70 -21.70 -0.51
N THR A 467 -0.89 -20.91 0.17
CA THR A 467 -0.72 -20.97 1.62
C THR A 467 -0.56 -19.57 2.19
N ASP A 468 -1.41 -19.19 3.15
CA ASP A 468 -1.24 -17.99 3.96
C ASP A 468 -0.52 -18.31 5.27
N TYR A 469 0.41 -17.45 5.64
CA TYR A 469 1.17 -17.51 6.90
C TYR A 469 0.82 -16.32 7.77
N TYR A 470 0.44 -16.56 9.03
CA TYR A 470 -0.02 -15.55 9.97
C TYR A 470 0.72 -15.64 11.32
N ILE A 471 0.85 -14.52 12.04
CA ILE A 471 1.54 -14.52 13.34
C ILE A 471 0.63 -15.07 14.43
N VAL A 472 0.99 -16.25 14.93
CA VAL A 472 0.26 -16.97 16.00
C VAL A 472 0.29 -16.17 17.30
N GLY A 473 -0.89 -15.74 17.75
CA GLY A 473 -1.07 -14.99 18.99
C GLY A 473 -1.16 -13.47 18.79
N ASP A 474 -1.05 -12.99 17.55
CA ASP A 474 -1.46 -11.65 17.16
C ASP A 474 -2.91 -11.73 16.63
N VAL A 475 -3.15 -12.71 15.75
CA VAL A 475 -4.47 -13.17 15.32
C VAL A 475 -4.66 -14.68 15.56
N GLU A 476 -5.91 -15.11 15.68
CA GLU A 476 -6.32 -16.52 15.73
C GLU A 476 -7.45 -16.76 14.71
N TYR A 477 -7.40 -17.89 13.98
CA TYR A 477 -8.43 -18.23 13.00
C TYR A 477 -9.79 -18.46 13.68
N CYS A 478 -10.84 -17.79 13.19
CA CYS A 478 -12.18 -17.94 13.74
C CYS A 478 -13.09 -18.68 12.75
N PRO A 479 -13.48 -19.94 13.02
CA PRO A 479 -14.53 -20.57 12.21
C PRO A 479 -15.86 -19.86 12.47
N ASN A 480 -16.46 -19.25 11.43
CA ASN A 480 -17.59 -18.29 11.48
C ASN A 480 -18.64 -18.51 12.59
N ALA A 481 -19.08 -19.75 12.82
CA ALA A 481 -20.05 -20.11 13.87
C ALA A 481 -19.61 -19.79 15.32
N ALA A 482 -18.33 -19.50 15.57
CA ALA A 482 -17.80 -19.06 16.87
C ALA A 482 -17.73 -17.53 17.01
N CYS A 483 -17.72 -16.78 15.90
CA CYS A 483 -17.55 -15.32 15.86
C CYS A 483 -18.88 -14.53 15.82
N GLY A 484 -20.01 -15.18 16.04
CA GLY A 484 -21.33 -14.52 16.11
C GLY A 484 -21.96 -14.15 14.76
N GLY A 485 -21.25 -14.34 13.64
CA GLY A 485 -21.84 -14.30 12.30
C GLY A 485 -22.74 -15.51 12.04
N ALA A 486 -23.56 -15.42 10.98
CA ALA A 486 -24.30 -16.58 10.48
C ALA A 486 -23.32 -17.70 10.07
N ALA A 487 -23.70 -18.95 10.32
CA ALA A 487 -22.80 -20.10 10.23
C ALA A 487 -22.55 -20.59 8.79
N THR A 488 -22.01 -19.73 7.92
CA THR A 488 -21.47 -20.12 6.62
C THR A 488 -20.12 -20.83 6.81
N THR A 489 -20.12 -22.16 6.87
CA THR A 489 -18.87 -22.96 6.75
C THR A 489 -18.45 -23.10 5.29
N ASN A 490 -18.29 -21.96 4.61
CA ASN A 490 -17.80 -21.82 3.24
C ASN A 490 -16.82 -20.64 3.18
N SER A 491 -15.64 -20.83 2.58
CA SER A 491 -15.06 -19.73 1.80
C SER A 491 -16.01 -19.51 0.62
N VAL A 492 -16.54 -18.30 0.48
CA VAL A 492 -17.47 -17.98 -0.61
C VAL A 492 -16.67 -17.80 -1.90
N VAL A 493 -17.20 -18.34 -3.01
CA VAL A 493 -16.62 -18.38 -4.37
C VAL A 493 -15.45 -19.37 -4.58
N LEU A 494 -15.70 -20.40 -5.39
CA LEU A 494 -14.74 -21.22 -6.16
C LEU A 494 -13.43 -21.68 -5.46
N GLY A 495 -13.49 -22.78 -4.70
CA GLY A 495 -12.27 -23.42 -4.17
C GLY A 495 -12.43 -24.75 -3.43
N PRO A 496 -11.32 -25.48 -3.18
CA PRO A 496 -11.27 -26.57 -2.22
C PRO A 496 -11.26 -26.02 -0.77
N ALA A 497 -11.62 -26.87 0.20
CA ALA A 497 -11.55 -26.50 1.62
C ALA A 497 -10.08 -26.39 2.11
N PRO A 498 -9.73 -25.36 2.91
CA PRO A 498 -8.39 -25.23 3.50
C PRO A 498 -8.10 -26.24 4.62
N ASP A 499 -6.81 -26.51 4.81
CA ASP A 499 -6.26 -27.17 6.00
C ASP A 499 -5.70 -26.14 7.00
N PHE A 500 -5.86 -26.45 8.29
CA PHE A 500 -5.45 -25.68 9.46
C PHE A 500 -4.60 -26.53 10.43
N SER A 501 -4.03 -27.65 9.95
CA SER A 501 -3.32 -28.62 10.79
C SER A 501 -1.99 -28.11 11.38
N THR A 502 -1.42 -27.04 10.80
CA THR A 502 -0.21 -26.35 11.26
C THR A 502 -0.59 -24.97 11.85
N PRO A 503 -0.34 -24.69 13.14
CA PRO A 503 -0.58 -23.36 13.70
C PRO A 503 0.30 -22.29 13.03
N GLY A 504 -0.31 -21.20 12.59
CA GLY A 504 0.38 -20.11 11.84
C GLY A 504 0.34 -20.28 10.32
N GLU A 505 -0.35 -21.30 9.82
CA GLU A 505 -0.47 -21.63 8.41
C GLU A 505 -1.92 -21.98 8.05
N ILE A 506 -2.41 -21.49 6.91
CA ILE A 506 -3.68 -21.90 6.28
C ILE A 506 -3.34 -22.29 4.85
N SER A 507 -3.62 -23.52 4.43
CA SER A 507 -3.23 -23.99 3.09
C SER A 507 -4.38 -24.61 2.30
N TRP A 508 -4.49 -24.23 1.03
CA TRP A 508 -5.45 -24.76 0.07
C TRP A 508 -4.77 -25.82 -0.80
N PRO A 509 -5.34 -27.05 -0.91
CA PRO A 509 -4.68 -28.18 -1.57
C PRO A 509 -4.53 -27.99 -3.08
N GLY A 510 -3.55 -28.68 -3.64
CA GLY A 510 -3.11 -28.54 -5.04
C GLY A 510 -4.22 -28.62 -6.09
N VAL A 511 -4.54 -27.49 -6.73
CA VAL A 511 -5.46 -27.39 -7.87
C VAL A 511 -4.69 -27.37 -9.20
N SER A 512 -5.42 -27.31 -10.32
CA SER A 512 -4.87 -26.94 -11.62
C SER A 512 -5.83 -25.95 -12.26
N LEU A 513 -5.30 -24.80 -12.71
CA LEU A 513 -6.09 -23.69 -13.23
C LEU A 513 -5.95 -23.62 -14.75
N ALA A 514 -7.06 -23.63 -15.48
CA ALA A 514 -7.11 -23.38 -16.91
C ALA A 514 -6.81 -21.90 -17.23
N PRO A 515 -6.50 -21.54 -18.49
CA PRO A 515 -6.33 -20.14 -18.90
C PRO A 515 -7.57 -19.29 -18.57
N GLY A 516 -7.36 -18.17 -17.90
CA GLY A 516 -8.40 -17.27 -17.36
C GLY A 516 -9.19 -17.81 -16.15
N GLU A 517 -8.88 -19.01 -15.63
CA GLU A 517 -9.58 -19.55 -14.45
C GLU A 517 -9.23 -18.75 -13.18
N GLU A 518 -10.27 -18.38 -12.45
CA GLU A 518 -10.23 -17.59 -11.22
C GLU A 518 -10.54 -18.43 -9.98
N TYR A 519 -9.99 -18.03 -8.84
CA TYR A 519 -10.35 -18.55 -7.52
C TYR A 519 -10.30 -17.42 -6.49
N VAL A 520 -11.12 -17.56 -5.45
CA VAL A 520 -11.15 -16.63 -4.31
C VAL A 520 -11.13 -17.45 -3.03
N TYR A 521 -10.30 -17.09 -2.05
CA TYR A 521 -10.30 -17.71 -0.74
C TYR A 521 -10.56 -16.65 0.32
N GLN A 522 -11.74 -16.67 0.91
CA GLN A 522 -12.13 -15.80 2.01
C GLN A 522 -12.14 -16.56 3.34
N TRP A 523 -11.59 -15.96 4.39
CA TRP A 523 -11.66 -16.47 5.77
C TRP A 523 -11.64 -15.32 6.78
N THR A 524 -12.02 -15.61 8.02
CA THR A 524 -12.05 -14.64 9.12
C THR A 524 -11.07 -15.01 10.23
N MET A 525 -10.53 -13.99 10.90
CA MET A 525 -9.61 -14.14 12.03
C MET A 525 -9.98 -13.15 13.14
N THR A 526 -9.89 -13.56 14.40
CA THR A 526 -10.04 -12.66 15.54
C THR A 526 -8.69 -12.08 15.94
N VAL A 527 -8.64 -10.79 16.24
CA VAL A 527 -7.47 -10.14 16.84
C VAL A 527 -7.37 -10.53 18.32
N THR A 528 -6.38 -11.35 18.67
CA THR A 528 -6.25 -11.93 20.02
C THR A 528 -5.05 -11.42 20.81
N GLY A 529 -4.08 -10.76 20.15
CA GLY A 529 -2.81 -10.35 20.74
C GLY A 529 -2.77 -9.00 21.46
N ASP A 530 -1.59 -8.69 22.01
CA ASP A 530 -1.21 -7.39 22.60
C ASP A 530 -0.28 -6.56 21.69
N LYS A 531 -0.21 -6.91 20.39
CA LYS A 531 0.66 -6.25 19.41
C LYS A 531 0.05 -4.99 18.84
N LYS A 532 0.93 -4.19 18.21
CA LYS A 532 0.59 -2.97 17.48
C LYS A 532 0.17 -3.20 16.03
N SER A 533 0.40 -4.40 15.50
CA SER A 533 0.05 -4.79 14.13
C SER A 533 0.13 -6.31 13.98
N THR A 534 -0.56 -6.85 12.98
CA THR A 534 -0.37 -8.21 12.45
C THR A 534 0.05 -8.13 10.98
N ILE A 535 0.75 -9.15 10.48
CA ILE A 535 1.05 -9.32 9.07
C ILE A 535 0.71 -10.76 8.65
N ASN A 536 -0.08 -10.87 7.58
CA ASN A 536 -0.37 -12.12 6.89
C ASN A 536 0.42 -12.16 5.56
N ARG A 537 0.89 -13.34 5.16
CA ARG A 537 1.70 -13.55 3.96
C ARG A 537 1.14 -14.70 3.14
N ALA A 538 0.36 -14.36 2.12
CA ALA A 538 -0.09 -15.32 1.14
C ALA A 538 1.06 -15.68 0.19
N THR A 539 1.22 -16.97 -0.07
CA THR A 539 2.19 -17.55 -1.01
C THR A 539 1.47 -18.39 -2.05
N TYR A 540 1.90 -18.27 -3.30
CA TYR A 540 1.44 -19.04 -4.44
C TYR A 540 2.63 -19.81 -5.02
N ARG A 541 2.48 -21.12 -5.19
CA ARG A 541 3.47 -21.98 -5.86
C ARG A 541 2.78 -22.78 -6.95
N SER A 542 3.42 -22.92 -8.11
CA SER A 542 2.98 -23.81 -9.20
C SER A 542 4.18 -24.41 -9.92
N ASP A 543 3.96 -25.43 -10.74
CA ASP A 543 5.02 -26.06 -11.52
C ASP A 543 5.64 -25.15 -12.59
N SER A 544 4.98 -24.04 -12.96
CA SER A 544 5.54 -23.03 -13.89
C SER A 544 6.40 -21.97 -13.21
N LEU A 545 6.15 -21.68 -11.92
CA LEU A 545 6.96 -20.73 -11.14
C LEU A 545 8.27 -21.34 -10.65
N ARG A 546 8.30 -22.64 -10.38
CA ARG A 546 9.53 -23.36 -10.00
C ARG A 546 10.65 -23.11 -11.02
N ALA A 547 11.83 -22.72 -10.54
CA ALA A 547 12.98 -22.48 -11.41
C ALA A 547 13.57 -23.80 -11.92
N ALA A 548 13.95 -23.86 -13.19
CA ALA A 548 14.59 -25.04 -13.80
C ALA A 548 16.00 -25.34 -13.25
N SER A 549 16.48 -24.55 -12.29
CA SER A 549 17.77 -24.61 -11.61
C SER A 549 17.69 -25.02 -10.13
N ALA A 550 16.49 -25.08 -9.53
CA ALA A 550 16.32 -25.36 -8.10
C ALA A 550 16.62 -26.85 -7.78
N GLY A 551 17.77 -27.10 -7.15
CA GLY A 551 18.07 -28.38 -6.52
C GLY A 551 17.29 -28.53 -5.20
N ALA A 552 16.90 -29.75 -4.85
CA ALA A 552 15.98 -30.06 -3.75
C ALA A 552 16.52 -29.84 -2.31
N ASP A 553 17.55 -29.00 -2.15
CA ASP A 553 18.26 -28.71 -0.90
C ASP A 553 18.10 -27.23 -0.46
N ALA A 554 17.18 -26.47 -1.06
CA ALA A 554 16.85 -25.11 -0.62
C ALA A 554 16.25 -25.12 0.81
N GLY A 555 16.79 -24.26 1.68
CA GLY A 555 16.33 -24.12 3.06
C GLY A 555 15.04 -23.30 3.18
N ALA A 556 14.34 -23.44 4.32
CA ALA A 556 13.07 -22.78 4.63
C ALA A 556 13.22 -21.26 4.84
N GLY A 557 13.44 -20.55 3.74
CA GLY A 557 13.67 -19.11 3.64
C GLY A 557 13.85 -18.64 2.19
N ASN A 558 14.23 -19.56 1.27
CA ASN A 558 14.23 -19.35 -0.17
C ASN A 558 13.08 -20.15 -0.80
N ASP A 559 11.87 -19.60 -0.79
CA ASP A 559 10.69 -20.27 -1.33
C ASP A 559 10.59 -20.15 -2.85
N ASP A 560 10.38 -21.28 -3.54
CA ASP A 560 10.08 -21.36 -4.99
C ASP A 560 8.64 -20.86 -5.32
N GLY A 561 8.25 -19.70 -4.79
CA GLY A 561 6.89 -19.19 -4.86
C GLY A 561 6.80 -17.67 -4.97
N PHE A 562 5.67 -17.21 -5.49
CA PHE A 562 5.28 -15.81 -5.50
C PHE A 562 4.59 -15.46 -4.16
N SER A 563 4.87 -14.30 -3.56
CA SER A 563 4.28 -13.91 -2.27
C SER A 563 3.82 -12.46 -2.22
N VAL A 564 2.69 -12.23 -1.57
CA VAL A 564 2.13 -10.92 -1.23
C VAL A 564 1.89 -10.84 0.28
N VAL A 565 1.69 -9.65 0.83
CA VAL A 565 1.44 -9.47 2.27
C VAL A 565 0.29 -8.51 2.52
N SER A 566 -0.45 -8.74 3.59
CA SER A 566 -1.45 -7.80 4.10
C SER A 566 -1.13 -7.48 5.56
N LEU A 567 -1.42 -6.24 5.96
CA LEU A 567 -1.07 -5.74 7.28
C LEU A 567 -2.24 -4.94 7.87
N THR A 568 -2.56 -5.24 9.12
CA THR A 568 -3.52 -4.50 9.93
C THR A 568 -2.81 -3.91 11.14
N ASN A 569 -3.00 -2.62 11.38
CA ASN A 569 -2.53 -1.95 12.59
C ASN A 569 -3.52 -2.23 13.74
N ILE A 570 -3.03 -2.80 14.83
CA ILE A 570 -3.81 -3.16 16.02
C ILE A 570 -3.57 -2.10 17.11
N GLU A 571 -3.89 -0.84 16.77
CA GLU A 571 -3.74 0.30 17.65
C GLU A 571 -4.98 1.20 17.54
N ALA A 572 -5.38 1.84 18.65
CA ALA A 572 -6.43 2.86 18.67
C ALA A 572 -5.89 4.17 18.08
N LEU A 573 -5.79 4.24 16.75
CA LEU A 573 -5.18 5.37 16.04
C LEU A 573 -6.23 6.44 15.74
N ALA A 574 -5.86 7.71 15.93
CA ALA A 574 -6.66 8.85 15.54
C ALA A 574 -6.21 9.35 14.16
N ILE A 575 -7.09 9.28 13.16
CA ILE A 575 -6.79 9.64 11.77
C ILE A 575 -7.71 10.80 11.38
N LEU A 576 -7.18 12.02 11.41
CA LEU A 576 -7.94 13.20 11.04
C LEU A 576 -7.82 13.56 9.56
N ASP A 577 -8.96 13.84 8.96
CA ASP A 577 -9.14 14.45 7.65
C ASP A 577 -9.72 15.87 7.81
N HIS A 578 -9.33 16.80 6.93
CA HIS A 578 -9.81 18.19 6.94
C HIS A 578 -10.58 18.50 5.67
N VAL A 579 -11.76 19.09 5.83
CA VAL A 579 -12.54 19.69 4.74
C VAL A 579 -12.92 21.11 5.16
N ALA A 580 -12.91 22.07 4.24
CA ALA A 580 -13.43 23.40 4.53
C ALA A 580 -14.15 24.03 3.34
N THR A 581 -15.18 24.82 3.66
CA THR A 581 -15.99 25.57 2.71
C THR A 581 -16.11 27.03 3.13
N VAL A 582 -16.46 27.89 2.19
CA VAL A 582 -16.64 29.34 2.40
C VAL A 582 -17.94 29.80 1.75
N THR A 583 -18.68 30.69 2.43
CA THR A 583 -19.98 31.20 1.98
C THR A 583 -20.06 32.72 2.14
N PRO A 584 -20.39 33.48 1.07
CA PRO A 584 -20.41 33.06 -0.33
C PRO A 584 -19.00 32.71 -0.84
N SER A 585 -18.91 31.85 -1.87
CA SER A 585 -17.65 31.50 -2.55
C SER A 585 -17.16 32.55 -3.55
N ASN A 586 -17.99 33.56 -3.87
CA ASN A 586 -17.61 34.73 -4.65
C ASN A 586 -18.04 36.03 -3.97
N THR A 587 -17.17 37.04 -3.99
CA THR A 587 -17.37 38.29 -3.23
C THR A 587 -16.44 39.43 -3.71
N THR A 588 -16.40 40.53 -2.96
CA THR A 588 -15.55 41.73 -3.21
C THR A 588 -14.83 42.14 -1.93
N SER A 589 -13.70 42.84 -2.02
CA SER A 589 -13.06 43.44 -0.84
C SER A 589 -14.02 44.36 -0.07
N GLY A 590 -13.91 44.37 1.26
CA GLY A 590 -14.83 45.03 2.19
C GLY A 590 -16.04 44.18 2.61
N SER A 591 -16.27 43.02 1.99
CA SER A 591 -17.27 42.04 2.43
C SER A 591 -16.79 41.19 3.60
N THR A 592 -17.75 40.61 4.33
CA THR A 592 -17.54 39.50 5.26
C THR A 592 -17.97 38.19 4.60
N VAL A 593 -17.26 37.10 4.88
CA VAL A 593 -17.57 35.72 4.48
C VAL A 593 -17.55 34.80 5.70
N GLN A 594 -18.32 33.72 5.64
CA GLN A 594 -18.34 32.66 6.66
C GLN A 594 -17.52 31.47 6.18
N TYR A 595 -16.59 31.00 7.01
CA TYR A 595 -15.86 29.75 6.81
C TYR A 595 -16.46 28.65 7.70
N SER A 596 -16.57 27.44 7.16
CA SER A 596 -16.91 26.23 7.89
C SER A 596 -15.79 25.21 7.68
N VAL A 597 -15.20 24.75 8.78
CA VAL A 597 -14.06 23.83 8.83
C VAL A 597 -14.51 22.55 9.54
N THR A 598 -14.43 21.42 8.84
CA THR A 598 -14.77 20.10 9.36
C THR A 598 -13.52 19.25 9.53
N LEU A 599 -13.31 18.76 10.74
CA LEU A 599 -12.35 17.71 11.06
C LEU A 599 -13.15 16.40 11.20
N THR A 600 -12.81 15.37 10.44
CA THR A 600 -13.42 14.04 10.52
C THR A 600 -12.38 13.03 11.00
N ASN A 601 -12.73 12.17 11.95
CA ASN A 601 -11.85 11.11 12.45
C ASN A 601 -12.22 9.76 11.82
N THR A 602 -11.41 9.30 10.87
CA THR A 602 -11.57 8.00 10.18
C THR A 602 -10.88 6.84 10.90
N GLY A 603 -10.20 7.10 12.02
CA GLY A 603 -9.45 6.11 12.79
C GLY A 603 -10.27 5.32 13.82
N THR A 604 -9.59 4.34 14.46
CA THR A 604 -10.11 3.45 15.52
C THR A 604 -9.99 4.02 16.93
N GLY A 605 -9.34 5.16 17.11
CA GLY A 605 -9.19 5.83 18.41
C GLY A 605 -9.70 7.27 18.41
N VAL A 606 -10.29 7.70 19.53
CA VAL A 606 -10.68 9.09 19.79
C VAL A 606 -9.51 10.04 19.53
N ALA A 607 -9.69 11.03 18.66
CA ALA A 607 -8.77 12.16 18.56
C ALA A 607 -9.05 13.15 19.70
N ASP A 608 -8.27 13.08 20.78
CA ASP A 608 -8.41 13.99 21.91
C ASP A 608 -7.89 15.38 21.51
N VAL A 609 -8.82 16.33 21.40
CA VAL A 609 -8.54 17.74 21.09
C VAL A 609 -8.79 18.63 22.33
N THR A 610 -8.68 18.07 23.53
CA THR A 610 -8.88 18.81 24.79
C THR A 610 -7.65 18.83 25.71
N LYS A 611 -6.68 17.91 25.57
CA LYS A 611 -5.39 17.90 26.29
C LYS A 611 -4.36 18.93 25.76
N ASN A 612 -4.69 20.22 25.84
CA ASN A 612 -3.85 21.33 25.36
C ASN A 612 -3.45 21.27 23.85
N PRO A 613 -4.39 21.15 22.89
CA PRO A 613 -4.08 21.34 21.47
C PRO A 613 -4.83 22.56 20.90
N PHE A 614 -4.85 22.69 19.58
CA PHE A 614 -5.42 23.84 18.86
C PHE A 614 -5.97 23.44 17.48
N ILE A 615 -6.87 24.27 16.95
CA ILE A 615 -7.14 24.38 15.51
C ILE A 615 -6.60 25.73 15.05
N ASN A 616 -5.63 25.69 14.14
CA ASN A 616 -4.98 26.84 13.54
C ASN A 616 -5.47 27.01 12.10
N ILE A 617 -5.94 28.22 11.78
CA ILE A 617 -6.31 28.61 10.41
C ILE A 617 -5.37 29.73 9.96
N LEU A 618 -4.68 29.55 8.85
CA LEU A 618 -3.91 30.61 8.21
C LEU A 618 -4.77 31.31 7.15
N LEU A 619 -5.04 32.59 7.36
CA LEU A 619 -5.76 33.42 6.40
C LEU A 619 -4.83 33.99 5.32
N PRO A 620 -5.35 34.31 4.11
CA PRO A 620 -4.60 35.05 3.11
C PRO A 620 -4.26 36.50 3.52
N PRO A 621 -3.28 37.16 2.86
CA PRO A 621 -2.97 38.56 3.12
C PRO A 621 -4.18 39.48 2.87
N GLY A 622 -4.48 40.35 3.84
CA GLY A 622 -5.61 41.30 3.76
C GLY A 622 -6.95 40.75 4.26
N PHE A 623 -6.98 39.52 4.80
CA PHE A 623 -8.13 38.92 5.45
C PHE A 623 -8.01 39.03 6.98
N SER A 624 -9.04 39.57 7.64
CA SER A 624 -9.09 39.76 9.10
C SER A 624 -10.23 38.94 9.72
N TYR A 625 -10.00 38.26 10.86
CA TYR A 625 -11.10 37.65 11.64
C TYR A 625 -12.12 38.70 12.06
N CYS A 626 -13.41 38.41 11.89
CA CYS A 626 -14.47 39.32 12.28
C CYS A 626 -15.01 38.99 13.68
N PRO A 627 -14.86 39.87 14.69
CA PRO A 627 -15.23 39.55 16.06
C PRO A 627 -16.75 39.63 16.31
N PRO A 628 -17.27 38.97 17.37
CA PRO A 628 -18.71 38.90 17.69
C PRO A 628 -19.35 40.23 18.12
N ALA A 629 -18.59 41.33 18.09
CA ALA A 629 -19.11 42.69 18.25
C ALA A 629 -19.79 43.20 16.96
N ASP A 630 -19.32 42.73 15.80
CA ASP A 630 -19.75 43.17 14.47
C ASP A 630 -20.27 41.99 13.61
N CYS A 631 -19.87 40.75 13.91
CA CYS A 631 -20.19 39.51 13.19
C CYS A 631 -20.79 38.42 14.11
N MET A 632 -20.97 37.19 13.61
CA MET A 632 -21.43 36.06 14.43
C MET A 632 -20.42 35.67 15.52
N GLN A 633 -20.89 35.01 16.58
CA GLN A 633 -19.99 34.32 17.50
C GLN A 633 -19.48 33.03 16.83
N PRO A 634 -18.17 32.70 16.88
CA PRO A 634 -17.66 31.44 16.37
C PRO A 634 -18.30 30.26 17.11
N THR A 635 -18.48 29.14 16.42
CA THR A 635 -19.08 27.94 17.02
C THR A 635 -18.29 26.68 16.73
N VAL A 636 -18.25 25.76 17.68
CA VAL A 636 -17.80 24.37 17.51
C VAL A 636 -19.02 23.47 17.71
N ASN A 637 -19.35 22.62 16.73
CA ASN A 637 -20.53 21.76 16.74
C ASN A 637 -21.83 22.52 17.12
N ASN A 638 -22.05 23.67 16.48
CA ASN A 638 -23.15 24.63 16.73
C ASN A 638 -23.20 25.26 18.14
N THR A 639 -22.18 25.04 18.98
CA THR A 639 -22.05 25.63 20.32
C THR A 639 -21.09 26.80 20.27
N GLY A 640 -21.51 27.98 20.76
CA GLY A 640 -20.68 29.19 20.74
C GLY A 640 -19.42 29.07 21.61
N VAL A 641 -18.26 29.38 21.01
CA VAL A 641 -16.93 29.30 21.64
C VAL A 641 -16.30 30.68 21.86
N GLY A 642 -15.06 30.71 22.38
CA GLY A 642 -14.29 31.95 22.51
C GLY A 642 -13.73 32.45 21.17
N ASP A 643 -13.32 33.71 21.13
CA ASP A 643 -12.56 34.26 20.01
C ASP A 643 -11.19 33.57 19.91
N PRO A 644 -10.64 33.36 18.70
CA PRO A 644 -9.30 32.83 18.52
C PRO A 644 -8.24 33.81 19.05
N ALA A 645 -7.09 33.28 19.46
CA ALA A 645 -5.89 34.09 19.53
C ALA A 645 -5.44 34.45 18.10
N ILE A 646 -4.97 35.68 17.88
CA ILE A 646 -4.63 36.20 16.55
C ILE A 646 -3.17 36.65 16.56
N ASP A 647 -2.38 36.15 15.61
CA ASP A 647 -1.03 36.66 15.33
C ASP A 647 -0.85 36.86 13.82
N GLY A 648 -0.82 38.12 13.39
CA GLY A 648 -0.85 38.49 11.97
C GLY A 648 -2.10 37.94 11.25
N GLN A 649 -1.89 36.92 10.42
CA GLN A 649 -2.92 36.21 9.65
C GLN A 649 -3.34 34.87 10.26
N LEU A 650 -2.67 34.42 11.33
CA LEU A 650 -3.01 33.18 12.04
C LEU A 650 -4.17 33.40 12.99
N LEU A 651 -5.17 32.52 12.91
CA LEU A 651 -6.20 32.32 13.94
C LEU A 651 -5.94 31.01 14.68
N THR A 652 -5.79 31.08 16.00
CA THR A 652 -5.59 29.92 16.88
C THR A 652 -6.79 29.72 17.81
N PHE A 653 -7.58 28.69 17.55
CA PHE A 653 -8.72 28.29 18.37
C PHE A 653 -8.30 27.22 19.39
N THR A 654 -8.44 27.53 20.68
CA THR A 654 -8.16 26.59 21.80
C THR A 654 -9.38 26.36 22.72
N ASP A 655 -10.30 27.31 22.76
CA ASP A 655 -11.42 27.31 23.70
C ASP A 655 -12.64 26.60 23.09
N GLY A 656 -13.23 25.65 23.82
CA GLY A 656 -14.46 24.98 23.42
C GLY A 656 -14.32 23.87 22.36
N LEU A 657 -13.09 23.44 22.06
CA LEU A 657 -12.84 22.20 21.32
C LEU A 657 -13.40 20.98 22.08
N VAL A 658 -13.75 19.92 21.35
CA VAL A 658 -14.35 18.68 21.88
C VAL A 658 -13.75 17.46 21.19
N ASP A 659 -13.40 16.42 21.95
CA ASP A 659 -12.75 15.22 21.43
C ASP A 659 -13.55 14.57 20.28
N ILE A 660 -12.85 14.16 19.22
CA ILE A 660 -13.47 13.64 18.00
C ILE A 660 -13.49 12.11 18.06
N ALA A 661 -14.69 11.54 18.22
CA ALA A 661 -14.89 10.09 18.31
C ALA A 661 -14.36 9.34 17.08
N GLU A 662 -13.94 8.09 17.29
CA GLU A 662 -13.58 7.12 16.26
C GLU A 662 -14.71 6.85 15.25
N GLY A 663 -14.37 6.22 14.12
CA GLY A 663 -15.37 5.66 13.19
C GLY A 663 -16.26 6.68 12.47
N GLY A 664 -15.71 7.83 12.09
CA GLY A 664 -16.43 8.88 11.35
C GLY A 664 -16.95 10.04 12.20
N GLY A 665 -16.53 10.16 13.47
CA GLY A 665 -16.87 11.31 14.32
C GLY A 665 -16.36 12.64 13.73
N THR A 666 -17.09 13.74 13.98
CA THR A 666 -16.78 15.06 13.39
C THR A 666 -16.73 16.21 14.41
N LEU A 667 -15.85 17.17 14.13
CA LEU A 667 -15.83 18.51 14.73
C LEU A 667 -15.98 19.54 13.62
N VAL A 668 -17.03 20.38 13.69
CA VAL A 668 -17.29 21.47 12.76
C VAL A 668 -17.09 22.81 13.46
N LEU A 669 -16.08 23.57 13.03
CA LEU A 669 -15.75 24.92 13.46
C LEU A 669 -16.27 25.94 12.43
N VAL A 670 -17.09 26.90 12.86
CA VAL A 670 -17.65 27.96 12.01
C VAL A 670 -17.28 29.33 12.54
N PHE A 671 -16.80 30.22 11.67
CA PHE A 671 -16.38 31.59 12.01
C PHE A 671 -16.50 32.54 10.80
N GLU A 672 -16.42 33.85 11.04
CA GLU A 672 -16.53 34.88 9.99
C GLU A 672 -15.24 35.69 9.82
N VAL A 673 -14.95 36.09 8.58
CA VAL A 673 -13.73 36.77 8.15
C VAL A 673 -14.10 37.94 7.24
N THR A 674 -13.47 39.09 7.42
CA THR A 674 -13.71 40.32 6.65
C THR A 674 -12.51 40.66 5.76
N LEU A 675 -12.80 41.04 4.52
CA LEU A 675 -11.82 41.30 3.47
C LEU A 675 -11.35 42.77 3.46
N ASP A 676 -10.90 43.26 4.61
CA ASP A 676 -10.64 44.69 4.87
C ASP A 676 -9.23 45.18 4.47
N GLY A 677 -8.41 44.32 3.87
CA GLY A 677 -7.03 44.65 3.52
C GLY A 677 -6.12 44.81 4.74
N ASN A 678 -6.52 44.29 5.90
CA ASN A 678 -5.88 44.49 7.21
C ASN A 678 -5.69 45.99 7.54
N GLY A 679 -6.59 46.84 7.03
CA GLY A 679 -6.55 48.30 7.17
C GLY A 679 -5.79 49.06 6.07
N ASP A 680 -5.29 48.40 5.02
CA ASP A 680 -4.80 49.11 3.82
C ASP A 680 -5.97 49.74 3.04
N ALA A 681 -5.79 50.99 2.60
CA ALA A 681 -6.75 51.71 1.79
C ALA A 681 -6.87 51.19 0.33
N SER A 682 -6.01 50.25 -0.09
CA SER A 682 -6.21 49.49 -1.33
C SER A 682 -7.21 48.34 -1.20
N GLY A 683 -7.50 47.85 0.02
CA GLY A 683 -8.26 46.62 0.24
C GLY A 683 -7.51 45.35 -0.18
N VAL A 684 -8.25 44.24 -0.26
CA VAL A 684 -7.79 42.95 -0.81
C VAL A 684 -7.76 43.02 -2.33
N SER A 685 -6.70 42.51 -2.95
CA SER A 685 -6.55 42.46 -4.40
C SER A 685 -7.51 41.47 -5.07
N ASP A 686 -7.87 41.79 -6.31
CA ASP A 686 -8.61 40.92 -7.25
C ASP A 686 -7.88 39.56 -7.43
N GLY A 687 -8.56 38.42 -7.18
CA GLY A 687 -7.96 37.08 -7.33
C GLY A 687 -8.74 35.91 -6.67
N ARG A 688 -8.14 34.70 -6.75
CA ARG A 688 -8.56 33.46 -6.07
C ARG A 688 -7.70 33.25 -4.83
N TYR A 689 -8.33 32.90 -3.70
CA TYR A 689 -7.67 32.74 -2.40
C TYR A 689 -8.10 31.45 -1.72
N THR A 690 -7.26 30.89 -0.87
CA THR A 690 -7.50 29.65 -0.11
C THR A 690 -6.98 29.79 1.31
N ILE A 691 -7.50 29.01 2.25
CA ILE A 691 -6.96 28.89 3.62
C ILE A 691 -6.14 27.61 3.78
N ASP A 692 -5.12 27.66 4.62
CA ASP A 692 -4.43 26.47 5.12
C ASP A 692 -4.92 26.16 6.54
N ILE A 693 -5.04 24.87 6.87
CA ILE A 693 -5.60 24.38 8.13
C ILE A 693 -4.61 23.46 8.81
N GLN A 694 -4.40 23.67 10.11
CA GLN A 694 -3.57 22.84 10.97
C GLN A 694 -4.35 22.47 12.23
N SER A 695 -4.30 21.21 12.66
CA SER A 695 -4.92 20.76 13.92
C SER A 695 -3.93 19.93 14.73
N GLU A 696 -3.75 20.25 16.01
CA GLU A 696 -3.09 19.35 16.95
C GLU A 696 -4.13 18.44 17.65
N PHE A 697 -3.76 17.21 17.96
CA PHE A 697 -4.57 16.26 18.74
C PHE A 697 -3.68 15.24 19.47
N ASN A 698 -4.19 14.61 20.51
CA ASN A 698 -3.52 13.48 21.17
C ASN A 698 -4.05 12.15 20.61
N ASP A 699 -3.19 11.42 19.88
CA ASP A 699 -3.43 10.06 19.39
C ASP A 699 -3.27 9.06 20.56
N PRO A 700 -4.29 8.24 20.87
CA PRO A 700 -4.24 7.35 22.02
C PRO A 700 -3.40 6.08 21.80
N GLY A 701 -3.21 5.58 20.58
CA GLY A 701 -2.43 4.37 20.29
C GLY A 701 -0.93 4.56 20.57
N VAL A 702 -0.38 5.67 20.09
CA VAL A 702 1.03 6.05 20.32
C VAL A 702 1.23 7.05 21.48
N ASN A 703 0.14 7.53 22.09
CA ASN A 703 0.11 8.37 23.30
C ASN A 703 1.06 9.59 23.25
N LYS A 704 0.96 10.36 22.16
CA LYS A 704 1.69 11.62 21.92
C LYS A 704 0.73 12.67 21.34
N LEU A 705 1.19 13.92 21.27
CA LEU A 705 0.55 14.94 20.43
C LEU A 705 0.98 14.74 18.97
N PHE A 706 0.08 15.04 18.04
CA PHE A 706 0.25 14.96 16.59
C PHE A 706 -0.34 16.17 15.92
N GLU A 707 0.29 16.58 14.83
CA GLU A 707 -0.20 17.62 13.96
C GLU A 707 -0.81 17.01 12.70
N ASN A 708 -1.88 17.60 12.19
CA ASN A 708 -2.37 17.39 10.83
C ASN A 708 -2.36 18.73 10.10
N GLN A 709 -2.01 18.74 8.81
CA GLN A 709 -2.09 19.93 7.96
C GLN A 709 -2.71 19.62 6.60
N THR A 710 -3.62 20.48 6.17
CA THR A 710 -4.21 20.44 4.82
C THR A 710 -4.18 21.85 4.23
N PHE A 711 -3.74 21.95 2.98
CA PHE A 711 -3.43 23.22 2.30
C PHE A 711 -4.42 23.51 1.19
N GLU A 712 -4.45 24.76 0.70
CA GLU A 712 -5.23 25.16 -0.49
C GLU A 712 -6.77 24.95 -0.36
N LEU A 713 -7.32 24.96 0.86
CA LEU A 713 -8.73 24.68 1.13
C LEU A 713 -9.65 25.90 0.97
N ALA A 714 -10.96 25.63 0.86
CA ALA A 714 -12.06 26.61 0.80
C ALA A 714 -11.81 27.80 -0.17
N PRO A 715 -11.71 27.54 -1.49
CA PRO A 715 -11.41 28.58 -2.47
C PRO A 715 -12.47 29.69 -2.47
N LEU A 716 -12.00 30.93 -2.35
CA LEU A 716 -12.78 32.16 -2.38
C LEU A 716 -12.35 33.04 -3.56
N ILE A 717 -13.33 33.48 -4.36
CA ILE A 717 -13.10 34.43 -5.45
C ILE A 717 -13.40 35.85 -4.95
N VAL A 718 -12.44 36.76 -5.10
CA VAL A 718 -12.55 38.16 -4.66
C VAL A 718 -12.34 39.08 -5.86
N GLY A 719 -13.33 39.94 -6.15
CA GLY A 719 -13.24 41.05 -7.11
C GLY A 719 -13.31 40.66 -8.60
N VAL A 720 -13.03 39.39 -8.95
CA VAL A 720 -12.96 38.86 -10.32
C VAL A 720 -14.10 37.91 -10.65
N THR A 721 -14.32 37.67 -11.95
CA THR A 721 -15.05 36.49 -12.45
C THR A 721 -14.07 35.32 -12.60
N GLN A 722 -14.54 34.11 -12.35
CA GLN A 722 -13.88 32.85 -12.68
C GLN A 722 -14.56 32.27 -13.92
N SER A 723 -13.78 31.85 -14.92
CA SER A 723 -14.32 31.37 -16.19
C SER A 723 -15.04 30.02 -16.06
N ASP A 724 -15.97 29.77 -16.97
CA ASP A 724 -16.70 28.51 -17.09
C ASP A 724 -15.75 27.32 -17.39
N ILE A 725 -16.03 26.15 -16.80
CA ILE A 725 -15.26 24.92 -17.00
C ILE A 725 -15.46 24.40 -18.44
N PRO A 726 -14.39 24.09 -19.20
CA PRO A 726 -14.50 23.55 -20.55
C PRO A 726 -14.87 22.05 -20.55
N THR A 727 -15.59 21.60 -21.57
CA THR A 727 -15.88 20.17 -21.82
C THR A 727 -14.87 19.57 -22.80
N LEU A 728 -14.70 18.25 -22.74
CA LEU A 728 -13.91 17.47 -23.71
C LEU A 728 -14.82 16.60 -24.59
N ASP A 729 -14.42 16.39 -25.84
CA ASP A 729 -15.12 15.50 -26.78
C ASP A 729 -14.72 14.03 -26.50
N GLY A 730 -15.67 13.22 -26.02
CA GLY A 730 -15.45 11.80 -25.71
C GLY A 730 -16.02 10.81 -26.75
N PRO A 731 -15.64 9.52 -26.69
CA PRO A 731 -14.57 8.97 -25.84
C PRO A 731 -13.17 9.27 -26.40
N ILE A 732 -12.20 9.48 -25.51
CA ILE A 732 -10.78 9.68 -25.90
C ILE A 732 -10.11 8.30 -26.01
N MET A 733 -9.65 7.95 -27.21
CA MET A 733 -9.06 6.63 -27.45
C MET A 733 -7.54 6.63 -27.34
N SER A 734 -6.98 5.51 -26.86
CA SER A 734 -5.54 5.20 -26.93
C SER A 734 -5.02 5.31 -28.37
N GLY A 735 -3.82 5.86 -28.53
CA GLY A 735 -3.21 6.18 -29.83
C GLY A 735 -3.61 7.54 -30.42
N THR A 736 -4.46 8.33 -29.76
CA THR A 736 -4.76 9.71 -30.18
C THR A 736 -3.63 10.67 -29.82
N THR A 737 -3.37 11.65 -30.70
CA THR A 737 -2.37 12.72 -30.49
C THR A 737 -3.03 14.11 -30.45
N SER A 738 -4.35 14.16 -30.26
CA SER A 738 -5.12 15.40 -30.21
C SER A 738 -6.42 15.21 -29.45
N VAL A 739 -6.72 16.14 -28.55
CA VAL A 739 -7.96 16.21 -27.78
C VAL A 739 -8.74 17.43 -28.26
N SER A 740 -10.06 17.29 -28.44
CA SER A 740 -10.96 18.38 -28.79
C SER A 740 -11.99 18.61 -27.68
N GLY A 741 -12.69 19.74 -27.74
CA GLY A 741 -13.70 20.10 -26.77
C GLY A 741 -14.29 21.48 -27.03
N HIS A 742 -15.03 21.99 -26.05
CA HIS A 742 -15.79 23.24 -26.15
C HIS A 742 -15.73 24.07 -24.86
N THR A 743 -15.83 25.39 -24.97
CA THR A 743 -16.01 26.32 -23.84
C THR A 743 -17.09 27.34 -24.14
N THR A 744 -17.93 27.66 -23.14
CA THR A 744 -18.94 28.71 -23.22
C THR A 744 -18.34 30.13 -23.29
N GLU A 745 -17.07 30.30 -22.91
CA GLU A 745 -16.33 31.58 -23.02
C GLU A 745 -16.16 32.05 -24.47
N GLY A 746 -16.24 31.14 -25.44
CA GLY A 746 -16.16 31.48 -26.85
C GLY A 746 -14.76 31.94 -27.28
N GLN A 747 -14.70 32.98 -28.12
CA GLN A 747 -13.49 33.29 -28.87
C GLN A 747 -12.40 33.97 -28.04
N GLY A 748 -11.22 33.33 -28.00
CA GLY A 748 -10.01 33.93 -27.43
C GLY A 748 -9.71 33.51 -25.98
N ALA A 749 -10.56 32.70 -25.36
CA ALA A 749 -10.22 32.01 -24.12
C ALA A 749 -9.00 31.10 -24.34
N LEU A 750 -8.11 31.04 -23.36
CA LEU A 750 -7.00 30.09 -23.33
C LEU A 750 -7.49 28.80 -22.68
N ILE A 751 -7.30 27.67 -23.36
CA ILE A 751 -7.63 26.34 -22.83
C ILE A 751 -6.34 25.58 -22.59
N THR A 752 -6.11 25.15 -21.35
CA THR A 752 -5.00 24.25 -21.00
C THR A 752 -5.53 22.84 -20.83
N VAL A 753 -4.91 21.89 -21.54
CA VAL A 753 -5.19 20.45 -21.42
C VAL A 753 -4.09 19.81 -20.57
N TYR A 754 -4.52 19.02 -19.60
CA TYR A 754 -3.70 18.27 -18.68
C TYR A 754 -3.83 16.79 -18.97
N VAL A 755 -2.72 16.06 -18.87
CA VAL A 755 -2.68 14.59 -18.91
C VAL A 755 -1.99 14.12 -17.65
N ASP A 756 -2.64 13.22 -16.91
CA ASP A 756 -2.19 12.73 -15.60
C ASP A 756 -1.78 13.90 -14.68
N GLY A 757 -2.71 14.86 -14.53
CA GLY A 757 -2.56 16.11 -13.78
C GLY A 757 -1.58 17.16 -14.35
N ASN A 758 -0.68 16.79 -15.27
CA ASN A 758 0.38 17.63 -15.82
C ASN A 758 -0.07 18.41 -17.06
N ALA A 759 0.19 19.71 -17.12
CA ALA A 759 -0.16 20.54 -18.30
C ALA A 759 0.71 20.16 -19.52
N VAL A 760 0.07 19.65 -20.58
CA VAL A 760 0.75 19.20 -21.80
C VAL A 760 0.57 20.14 -23.00
N ALA A 761 -0.54 20.89 -23.04
CA ALA A 761 -0.85 21.79 -24.15
C ALA A 761 -1.71 22.98 -23.71
N THR A 762 -1.48 24.15 -24.30
CA THR A 762 -2.38 25.31 -24.18
C THR A 762 -2.73 25.83 -25.57
N VAL A 763 -4.02 26.00 -25.84
CA VAL A 763 -4.57 26.48 -27.12
C VAL A 763 -5.53 27.65 -26.92
N VAL A 764 -6.02 28.23 -28.02
CA VAL A 764 -6.97 29.36 -28.01
C VAL A 764 -8.29 28.90 -28.62
N ALA A 765 -9.40 29.09 -27.90
CA ALA A 765 -10.72 28.71 -28.34
C ALA A 765 -11.20 29.51 -29.58
N GLY A 766 -11.88 28.81 -30.49
CA GLY A 766 -12.37 29.33 -31.76
C GLY A 766 -13.60 30.23 -31.62
N THR A 767 -14.10 30.75 -32.75
CA THR A 767 -15.24 31.71 -32.76
C THR A 767 -16.53 31.18 -32.10
N ASN A 768 -16.69 29.87 -31.99
CA ASN A 768 -17.85 29.24 -31.34
C ASN A 768 -17.57 28.76 -29.90
N GLY A 769 -16.31 28.78 -29.42
CA GLY A 769 -15.89 28.08 -28.20
C GLY A 769 -15.15 26.76 -28.45
N ASP A 770 -15.31 26.18 -29.64
CA ASP A 770 -14.65 24.92 -30.05
C ASP A 770 -13.12 25.03 -30.02
N PHE A 771 -12.42 24.00 -29.52
CA PHE A 771 -10.95 23.92 -29.51
C PHE A 771 -10.44 22.51 -29.88
N THR A 772 -9.18 22.45 -30.33
CA THR A 772 -8.42 21.21 -30.51
C THR A 772 -6.99 21.44 -30.05
N ALA A 773 -6.54 20.69 -29.04
CA ALA A 773 -5.17 20.67 -28.55
C ALA A 773 -4.41 19.49 -29.19
N THR A 774 -3.15 19.72 -29.59
CA THR A 774 -2.21 18.64 -29.88
C THR A 774 -1.59 18.18 -28.57
N VAL A 775 -1.67 16.89 -28.27
CA VAL A 775 -1.13 16.26 -27.07
C VAL A 775 -0.13 15.17 -27.47
N PRO A 776 0.75 14.70 -26.57
CA PRO A 776 1.50 13.46 -26.80
C PRO A 776 0.56 12.28 -27.08
N THR A 777 1.05 11.25 -27.75
CA THR A 777 0.30 10.01 -27.98
C THR A 777 -0.24 9.46 -26.67
N LEU A 778 -1.57 9.44 -26.52
CA LEU A 778 -2.24 8.95 -25.32
C LEU A 778 -2.27 7.42 -25.29
N TYR A 779 -2.29 6.82 -24.10
CA TYR A 779 -2.49 5.39 -23.90
C TYR A 779 -3.60 5.10 -22.87
N ALA A 780 -4.13 3.88 -22.89
CA ALA A 780 -5.29 3.51 -22.08
C ALA A 780 -5.05 3.66 -20.57
N GLY A 781 -6.04 4.17 -19.84
CA GLY A 781 -5.98 4.41 -18.40
C GLY A 781 -5.39 5.76 -17.97
N GLN A 782 -4.80 6.54 -18.88
CA GLN A 782 -4.41 7.93 -18.60
C GLN A 782 -5.63 8.78 -18.26
N ARG A 783 -5.44 9.81 -17.40
CA ARG A 783 -6.47 10.80 -17.07
C ARG A 783 -6.28 12.06 -17.90
N VAL A 784 -7.36 12.62 -18.45
CA VAL A 784 -7.34 13.86 -19.24
C VAL A 784 -8.35 14.86 -18.66
N THR A 785 -7.91 16.08 -18.40
CA THR A 785 -8.77 17.18 -17.92
C THR A 785 -8.35 18.50 -18.57
N ALA A 786 -9.19 19.53 -18.47
CA ALA A 786 -8.93 20.84 -19.03
C ALA A 786 -9.41 21.98 -18.11
N SER A 787 -8.82 23.16 -18.29
CA SER A 787 -9.25 24.42 -17.68
C SER A 787 -9.31 25.54 -18.72
N ALA A 788 -10.09 26.58 -18.44
CA ALA A 788 -10.26 27.75 -19.30
C ALA A 788 -9.85 29.05 -18.59
N VAL A 789 -9.31 30.01 -19.35
CA VAL A 789 -9.03 31.38 -18.89
C VAL A 789 -9.56 32.38 -19.92
N ALA A 790 -10.63 33.11 -19.59
CA ALA A 790 -11.17 34.16 -20.44
C ALA A 790 -10.42 35.51 -20.29
N SER A 791 -10.70 36.44 -21.21
CA SER A 791 -9.99 37.72 -21.32
C SER A 791 -10.39 38.72 -20.22
N GLY A 792 -9.78 38.61 -19.05
CA GLY A 792 -10.01 39.48 -17.89
C GLY A 792 -10.54 38.73 -16.66
N GLU A 793 -10.48 37.41 -16.69
CA GLU A 793 -10.98 36.50 -15.67
C GLU A 793 -9.84 35.62 -15.14
N ILE A 794 -10.11 34.88 -14.07
CA ILE A 794 -9.19 33.85 -13.55
C ILE A 794 -9.55 32.46 -14.10
N GLU A 795 -8.59 31.55 -14.00
CA GLU A 795 -8.72 30.16 -14.44
C GLU A 795 -9.94 29.46 -13.81
N SER A 796 -10.70 28.75 -14.64
CA SER A 796 -11.76 27.83 -14.21
C SER A 796 -11.20 26.78 -13.24
N ASP A 797 -12.06 26.17 -12.44
CA ASP A 797 -11.68 24.87 -11.88
C ASP A 797 -11.49 23.85 -13.03
N LYS A 798 -10.73 22.78 -12.78
CA LYS A 798 -10.48 21.74 -13.79
C LYS A 798 -11.76 20.94 -14.04
N LEU A 799 -11.92 20.42 -15.26
CA LEU A 799 -12.96 19.45 -15.59
C LEU A 799 -12.89 18.24 -14.64
N SER A 800 -14.02 17.94 -14.01
CA SER A 800 -14.24 16.84 -13.08
C SER A 800 -15.60 16.21 -13.39
N PRO A 801 -15.72 14.87 -13.50
CA PRO A 801 -14.65 13.87 -13.42
C PRO A 801 -13.56 14.02 -14.52
N GLU A 802 -12.38 13.44 -14.30
CA GLU A 802 -11.32 13.40 -15.31
C GLU A 802 -11.67 12.35 -16.39
N VAL A 803 -11.52 12.68 -17.68
CA VAL A 803 -11.81 11.74 -18.77
C VAL A 803 -10.73 10.67 -18.85
N ILE A 804 -11.10 9.41 -18.70
CA ILE A 804 -10.18 8.27 -18.86
C ILE A 804 -9.98 7.95 -20.34
N VAL A 805 -8.74 7.69 -20.74
CA VAL A 805 -8.41 7.23 -22.10
C VAL A 805 -8.76 5.74 -22.25
N ALA A 806 -9.59 5.40 -23.23
CA ALA A 806 -10.09 4.05 -23.46
C ALA A 806 -9.20 3.20 -24.39
N SER A 807 -9.26 1.87 -24.22
CA SER A 807 -8.59 0.89 -25.09
C SER A 807 -9.25 0.76 -26.47
N PRO A 808 -8.49 0.53 -27.56
CA PRO A 808 -9.01 0.64 -28.93
C PRO A 808 -9.95 -0.49 -29.37
N GLU A 809 -10.06 -1.58 -28.60
CA GLU A 809 -10.90 -2.74 -28.96
C GLU A 809 -12.41 -2.52 -28.78
N SER A 810 -12.87 -1.38 -28.24
CA SER A 810 -14.30 -1.05 -28.18
C SER A 810 -14.96 -0.80 -29.55
N THR A 811 -14.18 -0.72 -30.64
CA THR A 811 -14.69 -0.51 -32.00
C THR A 811 -14.23 -1.60 -33.00
N GLY A 812 -14.90 -2.75 -32.94
CA GLY A 812 -14.72 -3.84 -33.91
C GLY A 812 -14.85 -3.37 -35.36
N GLY A 813 -13.79 -3.54 -36.15
CA GLY A 813 -13.62 -2.96 -37.49
C GLY A 813 -14.42 -3.62 -38.63
N ASP A 814 -15.45 -4.42 -38.34
CA ASP A 814 -16.37 -4.98 -39.34
C ASP A 814 -17.82 -4.86 -38.84
N GLY A 815 -18.79 -4.84 -39.75
CA GLY A 815 -20.17 -4.37 -39.52
C GLY A 815 -21.10 -5.30 -38.74
N GLY A 816 -20.62 -5.94 -37.66
CA GLY A 816 -21.40 -6.78 -36.75
C GLY A 816 -21.16 -6.40 -35.29
N THR A 817 -22.22 -6.17 -34.54
CA THR A 817 -22.16 -5.72 -33.14
C THR A 817 -21.71 -6.85 -32.21
N ALA A 818 -20.46 -6.74 -31.76
CA ALA A 818 -19.95 -7.35 -30.54
C ALA A 818 -19.29 -6.23 -29.72
N THR A 819 -20.12 -5.42 -29.07
CA THR A 819 -19.67 -4.54 -27.98
C THR A 819 -19.28 -5.43 -26.79
N ARG A 820 -18.31 -4.99 -25.99
CA ARG A 820 -18.12 -5.57 -24.66
C ARG A 820 -19.38 -5.24 -23.83
N PRO A 821 -19.83 -6.12 -22.92
CA PRO A 821 -20.89 -5.80 -21.95
C PRO A 821 -20.48 -4.56 -21.13
N GLN A 822 -21.41 -3.69 -20.73
CA GLN A 822 -21.12 -2.46 -19.98
C GLN A 822 -20.22 -2.72 -18.76
N CYS A 823 -20.60 -3.72 -17.95
CA CYS A 823 -19.85 -4.20 -16.79
C CYS A 823 -18.46 -4.79 -17.07
N SER A 824 -18.03 -4.82 -18.33
CA SER A 824 -16.67 -5.11 -18.75
C SER A 824 -16.24 -4.32 -20.00
N ASP A 825 -16.68 -3.08 -20.25
CA ASP A 825 -16.22 -2.25 -21.38
C ASP A 825 -15.19 -1.15 -21.04
N ASN A 826 -14.95 -0.92 -19.75
CA ASN A 826 -14.07 0.13 -19.19
C ASN A 826 -14.55 1.58 -19.41
N LEU A 827 -15.85 1.79 -19.57
CA LEU A 827 -16.48 3.10 -19.49
C LEU A 827 -17.44 3.10 -18.31
N ASP A 828 -17.52 4.22 -17.60
CA ASP A 828 -18.58 4.55 -16.65
C ASP A 828 -19.84 4.82 -17.49
N ASN A 829 -20.77 3.84 -17.59
CA ASN A 829 -21.96 3.95 -18.45
C ASN A 829 -23.17 4.59 -17.76
N ASP A 830 -23.20 4.71 -16.42
CA ASP A 830 -24.31 5.30 -15.66
C ASP A 830 -23.97 6.66 -15.01
N GLU A 831 -22.70 7.08 -15.05
CA GLU A 831 -22.11 8.32 -14.54
C GLU A 831 -21.98 8.39 -12.99
N ASP A 832 -21.89 7.24 -12.28
CA ASP A 832 -21.66 7.17 -10.82
C ASP A 832 -20.18 7.35 -10.39
N GLY A 833 -19.23 7.12 -11.28
CA GLY A 833 -17.78 7.25 -11.05
C GLY A 833 -17.05 5.92 -10.76
N LEU A 834 -17.78 4.81 -10.70
CA LEU A 834 -17.28 3.46 -10.86
C LEU A 834 -17.33 3.09 -12.38
N PHE A 835 -17.01 1.86 -12.78
CA PHE A 835 -16.65 1.60 -14.20
C PHE A 835 -16.95 0.22 -14.78
N ASP A 836 -17.10 -0.82 -13.95
CA ASP A 836 -17.18 -2.23 -14.34
C ASP A 836 -17.20 -3.12 -13.06
N TYR A 837 -17.60 -4.39 -13.17
CA TYR A 837 -17.41 -5.40 -12.13
C TYR A 837 -15.91 -5.69 -11.81
N PRO A 838 -15.51 -5.96 -10.55
CA PRO A 838 -16.27 -5.91 -9.29
C PRO A 838 -16.16 -4.59 -8.52
N GLU A 839 -15.46 -3.58 -9.07
CA GLU A 839 -15.31 -2.28 -8.41
C GLU A 839 -16.61 -1.47 -8.38
N ASP A 840 -17.50 -1.67 -9.37
CA ASP A 840 -18.88 -1.20 -9.35
C ASP A 840 -19.85 -2.26 -8.73
N PRO A 841 -20.66 -1.90 -7.70
CA PRO A 841 -21.75 -2.71 -7.16
C PRO A 841 -23.03 -2.83 -7.99
N SER A 842 -23.27 -1.97 -9.00
CA SER A 842 -24.38 -2.16 -9.94
C SER A 842 -24.18 -3.44 -10.75
N CYS A 843 -22.97 -3.61 -11.26
CA CYS A 843 -22.53 -4.75 -12.01
C CYS A 843 -22.39 -6.01 -11.16
N SER A 844 -23.33 -6.95 -11.30
CA SER A 844 -23.26 -8.26 -10.62
C SER A 844 -22.19 -9.22 -11.19
N SER A 845 -21.68 -8.97 -12.41
CA SER A 845 -20.60 -9.71 -13.06
C SER A 845 -20.15 -9.02 -14.34
N TYR A 846 -18.89 -9.25 -14.74
CA TYR A 846 -18.28 -8.71 -15.97
C TYR A 846 -19.01 -9.10 -17.27
N LEU A 847 -19.94 -10.06 -17.24
CA LEU A 847 -20.68 -10.52 -18.44
C LEU A 847 -21.98 -9.73 -18.71
N TYR A 848 -22.35 -8.77 -17.89
CA TYR A 848 -23.64 -8.04 -17.99
C TYR A 848 -23.55 -6.72 -18.77
N ASP A 849 -24.58 -6.44 -19.58
CA ASP A 849 -24.70 -5.28 -20.46
C ASP A 849 -25.63 -4.18 -19.91
N ASP A 850 -25.75 -4.09 -18.58
CA ASP A 850 -26.50 -3.07 -17.85
C ASP A 850 -25.72 -2.67 -16.58
N GLU A 851 -25.19 -1.45 -16.58
CA GLU A 851 -24.53 -0.76 -15.44
C GLU A 851 -25.49 0.26 -14.78
N SER A 852 -26.72 0.40 -15.28
CA SER A 852 -27.68 1.41 -14.82
C SER A 852 -28.62 0.92 -13.70
N GLY A 853 -28.32 -0.24 -13.12
CA GLY A 853 -29.17 -0.94 -12.16
C GLY A 853 -28.68 -0.80 -10.72
N LEU A 854 -29.45 -0.11 -9.88
CA LEU A 854 -29.35 -0.31 -8.43
C LEU A 854 -29.70 -1.79 -8.13
N PRO A 855 -28.96 -2.49 -7.23
CA PRO A 855 -29.36 -3.81 -6.74
C PRO A 855 -30.81 -3.81 -6.26
N ALA A 856 -31.52 -4.92 -6.49
CA ALA A 856 -32.97 -5.00 -6.29
C ALA A 856 -33.43 -4.65 -4.86
N CYS A 857 -32.52 -4.71 -3.87
CA CYS A 857 -32.74 -4.34 -2.47
C CYS A 857 -32.40 -2.88 -2.11
N ARG A 858 -32.14 -2.01 -3.09
CA ARG A 858 -31.98 -0.54 -2.91
C ARG A 858 -32.53 0.30 -4.09
N ASP A 859 -33.36 -0.26 -4.97
CA ASP A 859 -33.83 0.41 -6.20
C ASP A 859 -35.18 1.15 -6.08
N LEU A 860 -35.82 1.09 -4.91
CA LEU A 860 -37.13 1.68 -4.59
C LEU A 860 -38.33 1.05 -5.33
N LEU A 861 -38.21 -0.22 -5.75
CA LEU A 861 -39.28 -1.03 -6.33
C LEU A 861 -39.68 -2.22 -5.42
N ASP A 862 -40.65 -3.01 -5.90
CA ASP A 862 -41.21 -4.22 -5.28
C ASP A 862 -41.01 -5.32 -6.33
N ASN A 863 -39.80 -5.88 -6.34
CA ASN A 863 -39.24 -6.66 -7.43
C ASN A 863 -39.58 -8.16 -7.34
N ASP A 864 -39.83 -8.69 -6.14
CA ASP A 864 -40.40 -10.03 -5.94
C ASP A 864 -41.95 -10.02 -5.94
N GLY A 865 -42.56 -8.88 -5.58
CA GLY A 865 -44.00 -8.64 -5.67
C GLY A 865 -44.82 -8.94 -4.41
N ASP A 866 -44.19 -9.14 -3.24
CA ASP A 866 -44.91 -9.36 -1.97
C ASP A 866 -45.54 -8.08 -1.37
N GLY A 867 -45.12 -6.89 -1.81
CA GLY A 867 -45.66 -5.60 -1.37
C GLY A 867 -44.85 -4.87 -0.28
N LYS A 868 -43.60 -5.28 -0.07
CA LYS A 868 -42.54 -4.52 0.61
C LYS A 868 -41.61 -3.90 -0.45
N PHE A 869 -40.56 -3.21 0.01
CA PHE A 869 -39.62 -2.44 -0.81
C PHE A 869 -38.30 -2.33 -0.04
N ASP A 870 -37.18 -2.76 -0.64
CA ASP A 870 -35.79 -2.52 -0.22
C ASP A 870 -35.35 -3.05 1.16
N TRP A 871 -34.05 -3.17 1.36
CA TRP A 871 -33.47 -3.33 2.69
C TRP A 871 -33.54 -2.00 3.48
N PRO A 872 -33.89 -1.99 4.79
CA PRO A 872 -34.13 -3.13 5.69
C PRO A 872 -35.62 -3.49 5.86
N GLU A 873 -36.51 -2.91 5.07
CA GLU A 873 -37.95 -3.12 5.17
C GLU A 873 -38.40 -4.47 4.58
N ASP A 874 -37.64 -5.03 3.62
CA ASP A 874 -37.86 -6.35 3.02
C ASP A 874 -36.98 -7.47 3.65
N PRO A 875 -37.59 -8.54 4.23
CA PRO A 875 -36.89 -9.75 4.68
C PRO A 875 -36.30 -10.66 3.59
N GLY A 876 -36.65 -10.47 2.31
CA GLY A 876 -36.00 -11.15 1.19
C GLY A 876 -34.57 -10.65 0.96
N CYS A 877 -34.30 -9.40 1.35
CA CYS A 877 -33.00 -8.75 1.22
C CYS A 877 -32.05 -9.06 2.39
N LEU A 878 -30.87 -9.61 2.10
CA LEU A 878 -29.83 -9.84 3.11
C LEU A 878 -29.01 -8.56 3.41
N GLY A 879 -29.06 -7.57 2.52
CA GLY A 879 -28.44 -6.25 2.65
C GLY A 879 -28.94 -5.29 1.56
N ALA A 880 -28.57 -4.01 1.65
CA ALA A 880 -28.94 -3.00 0.63
C ALA A 880 -28.34 -3.29 -0.75
N ASP A 881 -27.18 -3.95 -0.80
CA ASP A 881 -26.47 -4.29 -2.03
C ASP A 881 -26.78 -5.73 -2.51
N ASP A 882 -27.86 -6.32 -2.01
CA ASP A 882 -28.33 -7.64 -2.43
C ASP A 882 -29.07 -7.55 -3.78
N PRO A 883 -28.65 -8.30 -4.82
CA PRO A 883 -29.27 -8.23 -6.15
C PRO A 883 -30.63 -8.93 -6.26
N SER A 884 -31.22 -9.44 -5.16
CA SER A 884 -32.52 -10.13 -5.20
C SER A 884 -33.36 -9.98 -3.94
N GLU A 885 -34.57 -9.42 -4.06
CA GLU A 885 -35.57 -9.42 -2.99
C GLU A 885 -36.30 -10.78 -2.80
N LEU A 886 -35.93 -11.83 -3.53
CA LEU A 886 -36.74 -13.06 -3.62
C LEU A 886 -36.79 -13.84 -2.30
N THR A 887 -37.95 -13.80 -1.63
CA THR A 887 -38.16 -14.60 -0.41
C THR A 887 -38.20 -16.10 -0.75
N LEU A 888 -37.24 -16.88 -0.22
CA LEU A 888 -37.19 -18.32 -0.45
C LEU A 888 -38.43 -19.04 0.15
N PRO A 889 -39.10 -19.93 -0.61
CA PRO A 889 -40.21 -20.73 -0.08
C PRO A 889 -39.79 -21.62 1.09
N ALA A 890 -40.72 -21.92 2.00
CA ALA A 890 -40.48 -22.76 3.19
C ALA A 890 -39.71 -24.04 2.86
N CYS A 891 -40.11 -24.75 1.80
CA CYS A 891 -39.46 -25.99 1.36
C CYS A 891 -38.10 -25.84 0.65
N ALA A 892 -37.45 -24.68 0.76
CA ALA A 892 -36.14 -24.39 0.18
C ALA A 892 -35.33 -23.29 0.93
N ASN A 893 -35.72 -22.90 2.14
CA ASN A 893 -35.11 -21.79 2.88
C ASN A 893 -34.04 -22.23 3.92
N GLY A 894 -33.84 -23.54 4.13
CA GLY A 894 -32.88 -24.08 5.11
C GLY A 894 -33.38 -24.16 6.56
N VAL A 895 -34.65 -23.85 6.80
CA VAL A 895 -35.32 -23.83 8.11
C VAL A 895 -36.21 -25.07 8.26
N ASP A 896 -36.66 -25.33 9.48
CA ASP A 896 -37.67 -26.33 9.86
C ASP A 896 -38.92 -25.52 10.25
N ASP A 897 -39.76 -25.16 9.28
CA ASP A 897 -40.85 -24.19 9.47
C ASP A 897 -42.06 -24.82 10.19
N ASP A 898 -42.26 -26.12 10.02
CA ASP A 898 -43.31 -26.91 10.69
C ASP A 898 -42.87 -27.46 12.08
N ASN A 899 -41.55 -27.61 12.31
CA ASN A 899 -40.90 -28.10 13.53
C ASN A 899 -41.06 -29.62 13.80
N ASP A 900 -41.23 -30.48 12.79
CA ASP A 900 -41.16 -31.95 12.96
C ASP A 900 -39.72 -32.52 13.04
N GLY A 901 -38.71 -31.76 12.62
CA GLY A 901 -37.30 -32.14 12.64
C GLY A 901 -36.71 -32.54 11.29
N GLN A 902 -37.47 -32.43 10.20
CA GLN A 902 -37.01 -32.48 8.81
C GLN A 902 -36.94 -31.04 8.25
N ARG A 903 -36.36 -30.86 7.05
CA ARG A 903 -36.16 -29.55 6.40
C ARG A 903 -36.01 -29.68 4.89
N ASP A 904 -36.68 -28.80 4.16
CA ASP A 904 -36.55 -28.60 2.72
C ASP A 904 -36.88 -29.81 1.83
N TYR A 905 -37.36 -29.56 0.63
CA TYR A 905 -37.44 -30.59 -0.40
C TYR A 905 -36.03 -31.04 -0.82
N PRO A 906 -35.72 -32.36 -0.90
CA PRO A 906 -36.63 -33.51 -0.84
C PRO A 906 -36.56 -34.29 0.49
N ASN A 907 -36.01 -33.70 1.54
CA ASN A 907 -35.81 -34.38 2.82
C ASN A 907 -37.04 -34.24 3.73
N ASP A 908 -37.75 -33.11 3.64
CA ASP A 908 -39.05 -32.93 4.25
C ASP A 908 -40.17 -33.68 3.49
N PRO A 909 -41.03 -34.47 4.17
CA PRO A 909 -42.13 -35.20 3.54
C PRO A 909 -43.45 -34.43 3.37
N GLY A 910 -43.62 -33.26 4.00
CA GLY A 910 -44.74 -32.35 3.75
C GLY A 910 -44.55 -31.59 2.45
N CYS A 911 -43.32 -31.14 2.19
CA CYS A 911 -42.89 -30.47 0.98
C CYS A 911 -43.12 -31.28 -0.31
N SER A 912 -44.01 -30.81 -1.18
CA SER A 912 -44.25 -31.47 -2.47
C SER A 912 -43.20 -31.11 -3.54
N SER A 913 -42.49 -29.98 -3.38
CA SER A 913 -41.37 -29.54 -4.22
C SER A 913 -40.53 -28.44 -3.55
N ALA A 914 -39.35 -28.12 -4.08
CA ALA A 914 -38.53 -26.98 -3.64
C ALA A 914 -39.10 -25.58 -4.03
N LEU A 915 -40.34 -25.52 -4.51
CA LEU A 915 -41.11 -24.29 -4.74
C LEU A 915 -42.43 -24.30 -3.94
N ASP A 916 -42.56 -25.22 -2.99
CA ASP A 916 -43.71 -25.34 -2.11
C ASP A 916 -43.50 -24.46 -0.86
N ASN A 917 -44.58 -23.89 -0.32
CA ASN A 917 -44.52 -22.87 0.74
C ASN A 917 -45.25 -23.27 2.03
N ASP A 918 -45.47 -24.57 2.22
CA ASP A 918 -46.10 -25.18 3.38
C ASP A 918 -45.43 -26.55 3.64
N GLU A 919 -44.51 -26.61 4.62
CA GLU A 919 -43.91 -27.89 5.06
C GLU A 919 -44.92 -28.74 5.86
N SER A 920 -46.12 -28.23 6.20
CA SER A 920 -47.00 -28.91 7.16
C SER A 920 -47.68 -30.16 6.59
N ALA A 921 -47.27 -31.33 7.08
CA ALA A 921 -47.75 -32.62 6.61
C ALA A 921 -49.27 -32.78 6.80
N THR A 922 -50.05 -32.71 5.71
CA THR A 922 -51.53 -32.76 5.76
C THR A 922 -52.06 -34.12 6.25
N VAL A 923 -52.29 -34.23 7.56
CA VAL A 923 -52.77 -35.46 8.23
C VAL A 923 -54.23 -35.79 7.86
N GLY A 924 -54.42 -36.41 6.69
CA GLY A 924 -55.67 -36.99 6.21
C GLY A 924 -56.07 -38.27 6.97
N GLY A 925 -56.25 -38.17 8.29
CA GLY A 925 -56.38 -39.33 9.18
C GLY A 925 -57.77 -39.95 9.26
N SER A 926 -57.83 -41.19 9.80
CA SER A 926 -59.04 -41.75 10.46
C SER A 926 -58.76 -43.07 11.18
N GLY A 927 -59.33 -43.23 12.38
CA GLY A 927 -59.58 -44.53 13.02
C GLY A 927 -58.40 -45.18 13.75
N GLY A 928 -58.24 -44.89 15.06
CA GLY A 928 -57.37 -45.66 15.94
C GLY A 928 -58.02 -46.93 16.49
N GLY A 929 -57.23 -47.90 16.96
CA GLY A 929 -57.73 -48.99 17.81
C GLY A 929 -56.97 -50.32 17.76
N LEU A 930 -56.30 -50.62 18.89
CA LEU A 930 -56.10 -51.96 19.48
C LEU A 930 -55.13 -52.99 18.83
N ASP A 931 -54.05 -53.26 19.60
CA ASP A 931 -53.58 -54.60 19.99
C ASP A 931 -52.83 -55.49 18.96
N GLY A 932 -52.11 -56.50 19.46
CA GLY A 932 -51.59 -57.64 18.69
C GLY A 932 -50.13 -57.54 18.20
N GLY A 933 -49.16 -57.87 19.07
CA GLY A 933 -47.73 -57.89 18.69
C GLY A 933 -47.14 -59.25 18.25
N ALA A 934 -45.82 -59.21 18.01
CA ALA A 934 -44.84 -60.33 17.92
C ALA A 934 -44.75 -61.21 16.64
N GLY A 935 -43.50 -61.48 16.23
CA GLY A 935 -43.08 -62.34 15.08
C GLY A 935 -42.12 -61.56 14.15
N SER A 936 -40.81 -61.82 14.01
CA SER A 936 -40.05 -63.09 13.88
C SER A 936 -40.44 -63.83 12.59
N ILE A 937 -39.58 -64.10 11.59
CA ILE A 937 -38.15 -64.49 11.51
C ILE A 937 -37.54 -64.01 10.15
N ASP A 938 -36.30 -63.49 10.03
CA ASP A 938 -34.95 -64.14 9.95
C ASP A 938 -34.50 -64.64 8.54
N ALA A 939 -33.18 -64.68 8.33
CA ALA A 939 -32.41 -65.48 7.36
C ALA A 939 -32.45 -65.20 5.83
N SER A 940 -31.71 -64.15 5.42
CA SER A 940 -30.48 -64.23 4.59
C SER A 940 -30.40 -64.87 3.18
N VAL A 941 -29.78 -64.09 2.26
CA VAL A 941 -28.78 -64.49 1.23
C VAL A 941 -29.18 -65.39 0.04
N GLY A 942 -28.85 -64.98 -1.20
CA GLY A 942 -28.34 -65.94 -2.21
C GLY A 942 -28.61 -65.75 -3.72
N SER A 943 -27.92 -64.80 -4.36
CA SER A 943 -27.40 -64.89 -5.76
C SER A 943 -28.29 -65.28 -6.97
N GLY A 944 -28.51 -64.30 -7.88
CA GLY A 944 -28.32 -64.44 -9.35
C GLY A 944 -29.36 -65.17 -10.24
N GLY A 945 -29.64 -64.65 -11.44
CA GLY A 945 -30.24 -65.45 -12.54
C GLY A 945 -31.22 -64.80 -13.54
N THR A 946 -30.76 -63.89 -14.40
CA THR A 946 -31.12 -63.73 -15.84
C THR A 946 -32.56 -63.97 -16.41
N ASN A 947 -33.03 -62.97 -17.19
CA ASN A 947 -33.79 -63.05 -18.48
C ASN A 947 -35.29 -63.46 -18.50
N GLY A 948 -36.11 -62.79 -19.34
CA GLY A 948 -37.47 -63.26 -19.62
C GLY A 948 -38.38 -62.71 -20.76
N GLY A 949 -38.23 -61.48 -21.26
CA GLY A 949 -39.04 -60.94 -22.41
C GLY A 949 -40.53 -60.57 -22.13
N GLY A 950 -41.24 -59.88 -23.03
CA GLY A 950 -40.80 -59.22 -24.28
C GLY A 950 -41.95 -58.86 -25.27
N ALA A 951 -41.57 -58.26 -26.42
CA ALA A 951 -42.38 -58.01 -27.64
C ALA A 951 -43.50 -56.93 -27.57
N SER A 952 -43.79 -56.14 -28.61
CA SER A 952 -43.23 -55.91 -29.97
C SER A 952 -43.86 -54.61 -30.56
N GLN A 953 -43.57 -54.04 -31.75
CA GLN A 953 -43.07 -54.52 -33.05
C GLN A 953 -42.12 -53.47 -33.72
N GLY A 954 -41.95 -53.53 -35.05
CA GLY A 954 -41.23 -52.57 -35.91
C GLY A 954 -42.01 -52.33 -37.23
N PRO A 955 -41.41 -52.35 -38.45
CA PRO A 955 -40.01 -52.59 -38.84
C PRO A 955 -39.27 -51.23 -39.09
N SER A 956 -38.28 -50.97 -39.97
CA SER A 956 -37.59 -51.64 -41.11
C SER A 956 -36.26 -50.88 -41.43
N ALA A 957 -35.29 -51.35 -42.23
CA ALA A 957 -34.76 -52.70 -42.53
C ALA A 957 -33.58 -52.60 -43.55
N THR A 958 -32.51 -53.40 -43.37
CA THR A 958 -31.36 -53.68 -44.29
C THR A 958 -30.41 -52.53 -44.65
N ASN A 959 -29.09 -52.67 -44.92
CA ASN A 959 -27.97 -53.64 -44.70
C ASN A 959 -26.65 -52.81 -44.97
N ASP A 960 -25.36 -53.16 -44.79
CA ASP A 960 -24.51 -54.32 -44.42
C ASP A 960 -23.13 -53.71 -43.95
N GLY A 961 -22.01 -54.38 -43.60
CA GLY A 961 -21.67 -55.80 -43.47
C GLY A 961 -20.16 -56.09 -43.61
N SER A 962 -19.60 -57.00 -42.78
CA SER A 962 -18.27 -57.68 -42.88
C SER A 962 -16.96 -57.00 -42.38
N ALA A 963 -16.07 -57.84 -41.84
CA ALA A 963 -14.63 -57.65 -41.53
C ALA A 963 -13.82 -58.72 -42.34
N PRO A 964 -12.50 -59.03 -42.12
CA PRO A 964 -11.46 -58.46 -41.24
C PRO A 964 -10.08 -58.27 -41.97
N ASN A 965 -8.97 -58.13 -41.21
CA ASN A 965 -7.75 -58.99 -41.25
C ASN A 965 -6.42 -58.23 -40.97
N LEU A 966 -5.36 -59.00 -40.67
CA LEU A 966 -4.00 -58.58 -40.30
C LEU A 966 -3.11 -58.21 -41.51
N GLY A 967 -2.15 -57.30 -41.30
CA GLY A 967 -1.03 -57.02 -42.20
C GLY A 967 -0.12 -55.91 -41.67
N GLY A 968 1.19 -55.98 -41.93
CA GLY A 968 2.18 -54.96 -41.53
C GLY A 968 3.29 -54.82 -42.58
N LEU A 969 4.46 -54.32 -42.15
CA LEU A 969 5.67 -53.98 -42.92
C LEU A 969 5.74 -52.54 -43.44
N ASP A 970 6.61 -51.72 -42.83
CA ASP A 970 7.72 -50.99 -43.48
C ASP A 970 8.64 -50.37 -42.39
N SER A 971 9.79 -49.76 -42.70
CA SER A 971 11.04 -50.38 -43.17
C SER A 971 12.25 -49.57 -42.70
N SER A 972 13.36 -50.25 -42.44
CA SER A 972 14.61 -49.74 -41.86
C SER A 972 15.45 -48.76 -42.70
N ALA A 973 15.99 -47.70 -42.08
CA ALA A 973 17.34 -47.13 -42.29
C ALA A 973 17.63 -46.07 -41.18
N GLY A 974 18.87 -45.79 -40.73
CA GLY A 974 20.20 -46.31 -41.05
C GLY A 974 21.13 -46.29 -39.80
N THR A 975 22.44 -46.50 -39.95
CA THR A 975 23.33 -46.92 -38.83
C THR A 975 24.58 -46.07 -38.58
N SER A 976 25.27 -46.37 -37.46
CA SER A 976 26.67 -46.06 -37.09
C SER A 976 26.90 -44.81 -36.21
N THR A 977 27.93 -44.73 -35.33
CA THR A 977 29.12 -45.60 -35.10
C THR A 977 29.32 -46.03 -33.63
N THR A 978 30.25 -46.98 -33.40
CA THR A 978 30.59 -47.64 -32.13
C THR A 978 31.77 -47.02 -31.35
N SER A 979 31.82 -47.25 -30.03
CA SER A 979 33.08 -47.53 -29.30
C SER A 979 32.84 -48.23 -27.95
N ASN A 980 33.74 -49.14 -27.55
CA ASN A 980 33.64 -49.96 -26.31
C ASN A 980 34.56 -49.46 -25.19
N SER A 981 34.14 -49.57 -23.92
CA SER A 981 34.89 -50.12 -22.75
C SER A 981 34.10 -49.83 -21.46
N ALA A 982 33.73 -50.76 -20.58
CA ALA A 982 34.55 -51.67 -19.75
C ALA A 982 35.44 -50.93 -18.71
N SER A 983 35.59 -51.34 -17.44
CA SER A 983 34.85 -52.32 -16.60
C SER A 983 35.46 -52.38 -15.17
N SER A 984 34.73 -51.99 -14.12
CA SER A 984 35.04 -52.28 -12.71
C SER A 984 33.91 -51.75 -11.79
N GLY A 985 33.54 -52.38 -10.66
CA GLY A 985 34.02 -53.65 -10.09
C GLY A 985 34.13 -53.56 -8.56
N ASP A 986 33.28 -54.32 -7.86
CA ASP A 986 33.23 -54.59 -6.40
C ASP A 986 33.05 -53.39 -5.46
N SER A 987 32.21 -53.35 -4.41
CA SER A 987 31.44 -54.32 -3.58
C SER A 987 32.09 -54.77 -2.25
N SER A 988 31.81 -54.03 -1.17
CA SER A 988 31.70 -54.52 0.23
C SER A 988 31.14 -53.38 1.11
N SER A 989 30.02 -53.43 1.83
CA SER A 989 29.38 -54.45 2.71
C SER A 989 29.86 -54.47 4.17
N CYS A 990 29.11 -53.78 5.04
CA CYS A 990 28.81 -54.07 6.45
C CYS A 990 29.88 -54.62 7.42
N ALA A 991 30.11 -53.90 8.54
CA ALA A 991 30.09 -54.48 9.90
C ALA A 991 29.93 -53.41 11.00
N CYS A 992 29.00 -53.63 11.95
CA CYS A 992 28.83 -52.76 13.12
C CYS A 992 29.69 -53.24 14.31
N ARG A 993 30.18 -52.32 15.18
CA ARG A 993 30.43 -52.63 16.61
C ARG A 993 30.60 -51.41 17.54
N VAL A 994 29.53 -51.12 18.29
CA VAL A 994 29.44 -50.77 19.73
C VAL A 994 30.72 -50.29 20.47
N GLY A 995 30.65 -49.12 21.14
CA GLY A 995 31.27 -48.98 22.48
C GLY A 995 31.84 -47.63 22.96
N ALA A 996 31.00 -46.79 23.57
CA ALA A 996 31.26 -45.92 24.75
C ALA A 996 32.43 -44.88 24.80
N THR A 997 32.05 -43.60 25.02
CA THR A 997 32.69 -42.54 25.87
C THR A 997 34.14 -42.09 25.57
N PRO A 998 34.41 -40.76 25.62
CA PRO A 998 34.96 -40.23 26.89
C PRO A 998 34.60 -38.77 27.27
N THR A 999 34.51 -38.55 28.57
CA THR A 999 35.09 -37.39 29.30
C THR A 999 36.17 -37.97 30.24
N PRO A 1000 37.13 -37.23 30.87
CA PRO A 1000 37.01 -35.82 31.30
C PRO A 1000 38.30 -34.95 31.32
N GLY A 1001 38.16 -33.72 31.82
CA GLY A 1001 38.90 -33.32 33.02
C GLY A 1001 40.24 -32.57 32.86
N SER A 1002 40.26 -31.33 33.35
CA SER A 1002 41.46 -30.48 33.41
C SER A 1002 42.35 -30.74 34.65
N ARG A 1003 43.63 -30.35 34.55
CA ARG A 1003 44.62 -30.25 35.64
C ARG A 1003 45.71 -29.23 35.25
N SER A 1004 46.38 -28.51 36.17
CA SER A 1004 46.07 -28.16 37.57
C SER A 1004 47.12 -27.21 38.16
N GLY A 1005 46.70 -26.18 38.91
CA GLY A 1005 47.51 -25.49 39.95
C GLY A 1005 47.90 -24.02 39.64
N GLY A 1006 47.85 -23.08 40.61
CA GLY A 1006 47.27 -23.18 41.95
C GLY A 1006 47.68 -22.07 42.94
N LEU A 1007 47.03 -22.07 44.13
CA LEU A 1007 47.39 -21.38 45.40
C LEU A 1007 47.32 -19.84 45.49
N GLY A 1008 46.53 -19.33 46.45
CA GLY A 1008 46.56 -17.92 46.91
C GLY A 1008 45.51 -17.59 48.00
N ALA A 1009 45.95 -17.08 49.16
CA ALA A 1009 45.11 -16.71 50.32
C ALA A 1009 44.30 -15.40 50.08
N LEU A 1010 43.11 -15.10 50.64
CA LEU A 1010 42.46 -15.22 51.97
C LEU A 1010 42.50 -13.91 52.81
N VAL A 1011 41.31 -13.46 53.26
CA VAL A 1011 41.00 -12.48 54.35
C VAL A 1011 41.12 -10.95 54.09
N ALA A 1012 40.05 -10.27 54.53
CA ALA A 1012 39.76 -8.84 54.49
C ALA A 1012 40.56 -7.93 55.44
N LEU A 1013 40.48 -6.61 55.22
CA LEU A 1013 39.89 -5.66 56.18
C LEU A 1013 39.45 -4.36 55.49
N GLY A 1014 38.45 -3.65 56.03
CA GLY A 1014 38.02 -2.34 55.54
C GLY A 1014 38.46 -1.19 56.46
N LEU A 1015 38.51 0.05 55.97
CA LEU A 1015 38.80 1.21 56.81
C LEU A 1015 38.06 2.51 56.44
N THR A 1016 37.61 3.18 57.48
CA THR A 1016 36.66 4.31 57.55
C THR A 1016 37.21 5.69 57.16
N LEU A 1017 36.35 6.52 56.56
CA LEU A 1017 36.13 7.97 56.79
C LEU A 1017 37.34 8.90 57.13
N THR A 1018 37.49 10.02 56.41
CA THR A 1018 37.00 11.34 56.90
C THR A 1018 37.16 12.55 55.94
N ARG A 1019 36.08 13.34 55.85
CA ARG A 1019 35.96 14.82 55.68
C ARG A 1019 37.18 15.68 55.27
N ARG A 1020 36.93 16.64 54.38
CA ARG A 1020 37.10 18.09 54.69
C ARG A 1020 36.15 19.02 53.90
N ARG A 1021 35.78 20.15 54.52
CA ARG A 1021 34.95 21.25 53.95
C ARG A 1021 35.78 22.55 53.97
N ARG A 1022 35.71 23.36 52.90
CA ARG A 1022 35.58 24.84 52.85
C ARG A 1022 35.78 25.28 51.37
N ARG A 1023 35.02 26.16 50.70
CA ARG A 1023 34.21 27.37 51.03
C ARG A 1023 34.92 28.63 50.51
N GLY A 1024 34.47 29.17 49.39
CA GLY A 1024 34.95 30.45 48.83
C GLY A 1024 34.37 30.75 47.44
N SER A 1025 33.36 31.63 47.40
CA SER A 1025 32.98 32.47 46.23
C SER A 1025 33.77 33.81 46.33
N PRO A 1026 33.59 34.88 45.50
CA PRO A 1026 32.51 35.11 44.50
C PRO A 1026 32.84 35.93 43.20
N GLN A 1027 31.88 35.97 42.24
CA GLN A 1027 31.51 37.12 41.34
C GLN A 1027 32.62 37.73 40.42
N ARG A 1028 32.38 38.56 39.38
CA ARG A 1028 31.16 39.13 38.73
C ARG A 1028 31.50 39.54 37.27
N GLU A 1029 30.47 39.75 36.45
CA GLU A 1029 30.39 40.68 35.29
C GLU A 1029 31.62 40.89 34.39
N ALA A 1030 31.51 40.41 33.14
CA ALA A 1030 31.11 41.30 32.05
C ALA A 1030 29.89 40.66 31.34
#